data_AF-A0A2G6ZNP3-F1
#
_entry.id   AF-A0A2G6ZNP3-F1
#
_cell.length_a   1.000
_cell.length_b   1.000
_cell.length_c   1.000
_cell.angle_alpha   90.00
_cell.angle_beta   90.00
_cell.angle_gamma   90.00
#
_symmetry.space_group_name_H-M   'P 1'
#
loop_
_entity.id
_entity.type
_entity.pdbx_description
1 polymer ?
#
loop_
_entity_poly.entity_id
_entity_poly.type
_entity_poly.pdbx_seq_one_letter_code
_entity_poly.pdbx_strand_id
1 'polypeptide(L)'
;MASIVDTGVKHAYSSMAGAPAINGAAGSLISALDAFLVTGWGTKAVDSAVISNGVCRLNFASGKSAAEAHTVILVAGASPAALSGEQKVTAVASGWVEFKTALPDGSVTGSISFKMAPLGWEKVFTGTNKAVYRQTDPASTRTYYRVDDSNALYARVQMYESMTDVDTGVAVAPLTVAGGYYWHKRVSSGGAGNYWMLAGDSRGFFAVLFPHNSPTAASGNNYAGCSYYAGDLNSYRSGDALPSGWTSTAQDAKPLQEQFGVAWQDGQRQGVALQGRFQKAWPLPGATMQVNWQESQGVRVALQANVQDATPVRAGWVVRYEESLRDRRLLLEAVAQDAMGLQHLVTDGAGSAVPLYTAYLARYQQAMKPPAGKSVPKPPEPEKPGCYEQLVGGPIPLLFCRSWAVSANLLFMCCRSIGPEPQPQFFIPLLPVYMQVHHLTAHLLPSLEPVVLTDVTISADDDSYCWSLSANGPEHLLDQLAPVGGLPQRLQVGIDGMQFVFAVTSTARSRSFDRRRVAVQGISVTAMLGNPYMPKQSWLSTSVATAQQLAVSTLEFSGVGLDWQIPDWQVPAGAWSFQGTPLQAVLRMAESVNAVVRSHRTAEQLIVAPRYPVLPWEWGAAVPDVQMPAAVIVTDELRPDPRAEYNAVYVAGGSVGGVLGHVVRSLSARDKLAPQIQDDLITNADAARMRGSWALAASGNKLQHSISMPVLTGGTNPGILNPGQLLEVADTDGTWRGLVRGVSVTAAMPRVRQQVTVERVAA
;
A
#
# COMPACT_ATOMS: atom_id res chain seq x y z
N MET A 1 17.00 -13.47 22.30
CA MET A 1 16.02 -13.74 21.23
C MET A 1 15.06 -12.57 21.23
N ALA A 2 14.86 -11.93 20.08
CA ALA A 2 13.81 -10.94 19.90
C ALA A 2 12.44 -11.64 19.98
N SER A 3 11.46 -10.97 20.58
CA SER A 3 10.02 -11.30 20.46
C SER A 3 9.66 -11.97 19.13
N ILE A 4 8.83 -13.01 19.14
CA ILE A 4 8.30 -13.62 17.88
C ILE A 4 7.48 -12.60 17.07
N VAL A 5 6.96 -11.60 17.74
CA VAL A 5 6.19 -10.50 17.14
C VAL A 5 7.12 -9.30 16.96
N ASP A 6 6.98 -8.58 15.85
CA ASP A 6 7.79 -7.40 15.55
C ASP A 6 7.77 -6.36 16.70
N THR A 7 8.98 -5.88 17.03
CA THR A 7 9.27 -4.90 18.09
C THR A 7 9.91 -3.62 17.54
N GLY A 8 10.07 -3.51 16.22
CA GLY A 8 10.72 -2.37 15.56
C GLY A 8 10.01 -1.03 15.80
N VAL A 9 8.68 -1.04 15.92
CA VAL A 9 7.88 0.18 16.19
C VAL A 9 7.40 0.23 17.63
N LYS A 10 7.72 1.36 18.29
CA LYS A 10 7.39 1.65 19.68
C LYS A 10 6.53 2.91 19.76
N HIS A 11 5.56 2.91 20.67
CA HIS A 11 4.71 4.07 20.92
C HIS A 11 4.44 4.23 22.42
N ALA A 12 4.18 5.48 22.81
CA ALA A 12 3.97 5.92 24.18
C ALA A 12 2.97 7.07 24.19
N TYR A 13 2.16 7.14 25.24
CA TYR A 13 1.26 8.28 25.44
C TYR A 13 1.10 8.61 26.93
N SER A 14 0.71 9.84 27.22
CA SER A 14 0.77 10.41 28.58
C SER A 14 -0.10 9.71 29.62
N SER A 15 -1.16 9.01 29.21
CA SER A 15 -2.06 8.29 30.12
C SER A 15 -1.54 6.91 30.54
N MET A 16 -0.40 6.46 30.01
CA MET A 16 0.27 5.25 30.49
C MET A 16 0.77 5.44 31.92
N ALA A 17 0.69 4.39 32.74
CA ALA A 17 1.12 4.48 34.15
C ALA A 17 2.63 4.81 34.23
N GLY A 18 2.98 5.82 35.03
CA GLY A 18 4.37 6.28 35.20
C GLY A 18 4.96 7.01 33.99
N ALA A 19 4.15 7.36 32.98
CA ALA A 19 4.60 8.19 31.87
C ALA A 19 5.00 9.60 32.36
N PRO A 20 6.11 10.18 31.88
CA PRO A 20 6.53 11.52 32.28
C PRO A 20 5.49 12.60 31.92
N ALA A 21 5.31 13.56 32.82
CA ALA A 21 4.42 14.69 32.58
C ALA A 21 5.12 15.77 31.73
N ILE A 22 4.52 16.11 30.58
CA ILE A 22 4.91 17.31 29.81
C ILE A 22 4.02 18.46 30.28
N ASN A 23 4.62 19.43 30.98
CA ASN A 23 3.94 20.59 31.56
C ASN A 23 4.68 21.90 31.25
N GLY A 24 4.18 23.02 31.80
CA GLY A 24 4.69 24.36 31.52
C GLY A 24 5.95 24.70 32.33
N ALA A 25 6.90 23.78 32.41
CA ALA A 25 8.18 23.95 33.11
C ALA A 25 9.35 23.65 32.16
N ALA A 26 10.49 24.28 32.39
CA ALA A 26 11.72 23.98 31.65
C ALA A 26 12.17 22.53 31.94
N GLY A 27 12.67 21.85 30.92
CA GLY A 27 13.13 20.45 31.00
C GLY A 27 12.02 19.37 30.97
N SER A 28 10.74 19.74 30.98
CA SER A 28 9.63 18.78 30.98
C SER A 28 9.55 17.91 29.71
N LEU A 29 9.90 18.45 28.54
CA LEU A 29 9.94 17.67 27.29
C LEU A 29 11.17 16.78 27.25
N ILE A 30 12.32 17.29 27.72
CA ILE A 30 13.55 16.48 27.79
C ILE A 30 13.34 15.26 28.68
N SER A 31 12.65 15.40 29.81
CA SER A 31 12.30 14.26 30.68
C SER A 31 11.47 13.19 29.95
N ALA A 32 10.48 13.60 29.14
CA ALA A 32 9.68 12.68 28.34
C ALA A 32 10.49 12.02 27.20
N LEU A 33 11.34 12.79 26.52
CA LEU A 33 12.21 12.28 25.46
C LEU A 33 13.28 11.33 26.02
N ASP A 34 13.90 11.63 27.16
CA ASP A 34 14.86 10.74 27.83
C ASP A 34 14.23 9.37 28.12
N ALA A 35 13.01 9.38 28.68
CA ALA A 35 12.27 8.17 28.96
C ALA A 35 11.91 7.38 27.70
N PHE A 36 11.46 8.03 26.63
CA PHE A 36 11.04 7.35 25.41
C PHE A 36 12.22 6.89 24.54
N LEU A 37 13.24 7.73 24.38
CA LEU A 37 14.33 7.51 23.43
C LEU A 37 15.46 6.66 24.02
N VAL A 38 15.81 6.89 25.29
CA VAL A 38 17.09 6.43 25.85
C VAL A 38 16.90 5.40 26.96
N THR A 39 16.13 5.71 28.00
CA THR A 39 16.17 4.94 29.26
C THR A 39 15.00 3.98 29.46
N GLY A 40 13.85 4.24 28.83
CA GLY A 40 12.59 3.57 29.17
C GLY A 40 12.01 4.08 30.49
N TRP A 41 10.77 3.74 30.80
CA TRP A 41 10.12 4.11 32.06
C TRP A 41 9.19 3.00 32.58
N GLY A 42 8.62 3.21 33.76
CA GLY A 42 7.66 2.26 34.32
C GLY A 42 8.29 0.97 34.83
N THR A 43 9.56 1.02 35.26
CA THR A 43 10.26 -0.14 35.83
C THR A 43 9.49 -0.71 36.99
N LYS A 44 9.23 -2.02 36.93
CA LYS A 44 8.51 -2.72 37.97
C LYS A 44 8.95 -4.19 38.04
N ALA A 45 9.04 -4.70 39.26
CA ALA A 45 9.35 -6.10 39.51
C ALA A 45 8.16 -6.98 39.13
N VAL A 46 8.43 -8.16 38.55
CA VAL A 46 7.42 -9.17 38.26
C VAL A 46 7.38 -10.16 39.41
N ASP A 47 6.21 -10.37 40.00
CA ASP A 47 6.04 -11.23 41.17
C ASP A 47 5.99 -12.72 40.81
N SER A 48 5.39 -13.05 39.66
CA SER A 48 5.43 -14.40 39.11
C SER A 48 5.25 -14.38 37.59
N ALA A 49 5.79 -15.38 36.91
CA ALA A 49 5.64 -15.52 35.47
C ALA A 49 5.52 -17.00 35.05
N VAL A 50 4.66 -17.29 34.08
CA VAL A 50 4.38 -18.64 33.60
C VAL A 50 4.19 -18.63 32.09
N ILE A 51 4.71 -19.66 31.41
CA ILE A 51 4.48 -19.91 29.99
C ILE A 51 3.42 -21.01 29.87
N SER A 52 2.37 -20.73 29.10
CA SER A 52 1.35 -21.72 28.76
C SER A 52 0.83 -21.46 27.33
N ASN A 53 0.71 -22.53 26.54
CA ASN A 53 0.20 -22.51 25.17
C ASN A 53 0.88 -21.44 24.29
N GLY A 54 2.21 -21.28 24.42
CA GLY A 54 2.99 -20.30 23.65
C GLY A 54 2.78 -18.83 24.04
N VAL A 55 2.21 -18.57 25.23
CA VAL A 55 2.06 -17.23 25.80
C VAL A 55 2.76 -17.17 27.15
N CYS A 56 3.61 -16.16 27.34
CA CYS A 56 4.21 -15.85 28.64
C CYS A 56 3.36 -14.77 29.33
N ARG A 57 2.86 -15.08 30.53
CA ARG A 57 2.13 -14.14 31.38
C ARG A 57 3.02 -13.71 32.55
N LEU A 58 3.23 -12.39 32.68
CA LEU A 58 3.88 -11.75 33.83
C LEU A 58 2.80 -11.23 34.78
N ASN A 59 2.84 -11.59 36.05
CA ASN A 59 1.89 -11.15 37.07
C ASN A 59 2.54 -10.14 38.06
N PHE A 60 1.70 -9.23 38.56
CA PHE A 60 2.05 -8.18 39.50
C PHE A 60 1.14 -8.24 40.73
N ALA A 61 1.72 -8.17 41.92
CA ALA A 61 1.00 -8.24 43.19
C ALA A 61 0.17 -6.97 43.46
N SER A 62 0.55 -5.81 42.91
CA SER A 62 -0.22 -4.58 43.07
C SER A 62 -0.03 -3.58 41.92
N GLY A 63 -1.10 -2.85 41.59
CA GLY A 63 -1.11 -1.71 40.65
C GLY A 63 -1.00 -2.08 39.16
N LYS A 64 -1.56 -1.24 38.28
CA LYS A 64 -1.43 -1.38 36.83
C LYS A 64 0.04 -1.21 36.40
N SER A 65 0.50 -2.00 35.44
CA SER A 65 1.79 -1.79 34.76
C SER A 65 1.74 -0.56 33.84
N ALA A 66 2.91 -0.09 33.39
CA ALA A 66 3.00 0.96 32.38
C ALA A 66 2.60 0.48 30.97
N ALA A 67 2.55 -0.83 30.76
CA ALA A 67 2.30 -1.45 29.46
C ALA A 67 0.83 -1.37 29.07
N GLU A 68 0.59 -1.26 27.77
CA GLU A 68 -0.73 -1.34 27.15
C GLU A 68 -0.69 -2.34 25.99
N ALA A 69 -1.84 -2.76 25.46
CA ALA A 69 -1.86 -3.67 24.31
C ALA A 69 -1.07 -3.08 23.13
N HIS A 70 -0.30 -3.93 22.44
CA HIS A 70 0.59 -3.56 21.32
C HIS A 70 1.77 -2.65 21.67
N THR A 71 2.06 -2.40 22.95
CA THR A 71 3.30 -1.72 23.36
C THR A 71 4.48 -2.69 23.40
N VAL A 72 5.70 -2.16 23.39
CA VAL A 72 6.93 -2.97 23.51
C VAL A 72 7.52 -2.74 24.91
N ILE A 73 7.79 -3.84 25.60
CA ILE A 73 8.43 -3.86 26.91
C ILE A 73 9.83 -4.46 26.81
N LEU A 74 10.72 -4.05 27.71
CA LEU A 74 12.02 -4.68 27.91
C LEU A 74 11.95 -5.52 29.18
N VAL A 75 12.15 -6.83 29.04
CA VAL A 75 12.19 -7.80 30.15
C VAL A 75 13.64 -8.13 30.45
N ALA A 76 14.02 -8.13 31.73
CA ALA A 76 15.37 -8.46 32.18
C ALA A 76 15.32 -9.40 33.39
N GLY A 77 16.31 -10.28 33.50
CA GLY A 77 16.48 -11.18 34.66
C GLY A 77 15.59 -12.42 34.67
N ALA A 78 14.99 -12.77 33.52
CA ALA A 78 14.16 -13.97 33.38
C ALA A 78 14.99 -15.21 33.00
N SER A 79 14.65 -16.34 33.63
CA SER A 79 15.11 -17.68 33.30
C SER A 79 13.89 -18.53 32.89
N PRO A 80 13.83 -19.03 31.63
CA PRO A 80 14.92 -19.10 30.64
C PRO A 80 15.36 -17.73 30.08
N ALA A 81 16.68 -17.57 29.86
CA ALA A 81 17.30 -16.31 29.41
C ALA A 81 16.74 -15.79 28.07
N ALA A 82 16.14 -16.66 27.26
CA ALA A 82 15.51 -16.29 25.99
C ALA A 82 14.29 -15.37 26.14
N LEU A 83 13.66 -15.30 27.33
CA LEU A 83 12.60 -14.32 27.63
C LEU A 83 13.15 -12.91 27.88
N SER A 84 14.42 -12.78 28.25
CA SER A 84 15.06 -11.48 28.47
C SER A 84 15.32 -10.80 27.13
N GLY A 85 14.92 -9.54 27.01
CA GLY A 85 14.92 -8.77 25.76
C GLY A 85 13.62 -8.01 25.53
N GLU A 86 13.46 -7.45 24.34
CA GLU A 86 12.25 -6.75 23.95
C GLU A 86 11.12 -7.73 23.61
N GLN A 87 9.94 -7.46 24.15
CA GLN A 87 8.72 -8.27 24.00
C GLN A 87 7.54 -7.39 23.59
N LYS A 88 6.77 -7.81 22.59
CA LYS A 88 5.54 -7.12 22.18
C LYS A 88 4.36 -7.61 23.01
N VAL A 89 3.69 -6.69 23.70
CA VAL A 89 2.53 -7.00 24.54
C VAL A 89 1.31 -7.30 23.69
N THR A 90 0.67 -8.45 23.93
CA THR A 90 -0.56 -8.87 23.24
C THR A 90 -1.82 -8.58 24.04
N ALA A 91 -1.73 -8.65 25.37
CA ALA A 91 -2.84 -8.35 26.26
C ALA A 91 -2.33 -7.81 27.60
N VAL A 92 -3.17 -7.02 28.27
CA VAL A 92 -2.86 -6.40 29.56
C VAL A 92 -4.11 -6.38 30.44
N ALA A 93 -3.90 -6.51 31.74
CA ALA A 93 -4.88 -6.18 32.77
C ALA A 93 -4.19 -5.44 33.93
N SER A 94 -4.96 -5.08 34.96
CA SER A 94 -4.44 -4.39 36.14
C SER A 94 -3.33 -5.16 36.88
N GLY A 95 -3.38 -6.50 36.85
CA GLY A 95 -2.44 -7.36 37.58
C GLY A 95 -1.50 -8.18 36.71
N TRP A 96 -1.57 -8.09 35.38
CA TRP A 96 -0.73 -8.92 34.51
C TRP A 96 -0.53 -8.35 33.11
N VAL A 97 0.52 -8.82 32.43
CA VAL A 97 0.86 -8.52 31.03
C VAL A 97 1.21 -9.83 30.31
N GLU A 98 0.78 -9.97 29.05
CA GLU A 98 1.05 -11.14 28.21
C GLU A 98 1.79 -10.79 26.93
N PHE A 99 2.64 -11.71 26.48
CA PHE A 99 3.28 -11.68 25.17
C PHE A 99 3.52 -13.11 24.64
N LYS A 100 3.67 -13.26 23.33
CA LYS A 100 3.90 -14.58 22.69
C LYS A 100 5.35 -15.04 22.87
N THR A 101 5.54 -16.34 23.09
CA THR A 101 6.87 -16.99 23.19
C THR A 101 6.86 -18.37 22.52
N ALA A 102 8.01 -18.80 22.00
CA ALA A 102 8.21 -20.12 21.37
C ALA A 102 8.80 -21.13 22.37
N LEU A 103 9.09 -20.67 23.58
CA LEU A 103 9.63 -21.52 24.63
C LEU A 103 8.56 -22.52 25.09
N PRO A 104 8.97 -23.73 25.49
CA PRO A 104 8.06 -24.73 26.05
C PRO A 104 7.31 -24.20 27.27
N ASP A 105 6.11 -24.74 27.49
CA ASP A 105 5.31 -24.46 28.68
C ASP A 105 6.08 -24.82 29.95
N GLY A 106 6.01 -23.94 30.95
CA GLY A 106 6.81 -24.08 32.16
C GLY A 106 6.81 -22.84 33.05
N SER A 107 7.41 -22.97 34.24
CA SER A 107 7.60 -21.86 35.17
C SER A 107 8.73 -20.96 34.70
N VAL A 108 8.54 -19.65 34.84
CA VAL A 108 9.59 -18.66 34.63
C VAL A 108 10.14 -18.26 36.00
N THR A 109 11.45 -18.32 36.15
CA THR A 109 12.15 -18.03 37.41
C THR A 109 13.15 -16.89 37.23
N GLY A 110 13.69 -16.37 38.33
CA GLY A 110 14.66 -15.27 38.33
C GLY A 110 14.11 -13.96 38.89
N SER A 111 15.00 -12.99 39.10
CA SER A 111 14.64 -11.63 39.54
C SER A 111 14.20 -10.80 38.33
N ILE A 112 12.98 -11.05 37.89
CA ILE A 112 12.45 -10.47 36.65
C ILE A 112 12.02 -9.03 36.90
N SER A 113 12.52 -8.12 36.08
CA SER A 113 12.03 -6.75 35.97
C SER A 113 11.53 -6.50 34.55
N PHE A 114 10.50 -5.66 34.43
CA PHE A 114 10.08 -5.13 33.14
C PHE A 114 10.00 -3.61 33.21
N LYS A 115 10.19 -2.97 32.05
CA LYS A 115 9.94 -1.55 31.82
C LYS A 115 9.49 -1.34 30.38
N MET A 116 8.95 -0.17 30.05
CA MET A 116 8.71 0.21 28.66
C MET A 116 10.04 0.27 27.91
N ALA A 117 10.10 -0.35 26.74
CA ALA A 117 11.34 -0.39 25.96
C ALA A 117 11.68 1.00 25.41
N PRO A 118 12.93 1.49 25.55
CA PRO A 118 13.35 2.73 24.91
C PRO A 118 13.43 2.55 23.40
N LEU A 119 13.43 3.64 22.64
CA LEU A 119 13.52 3.61 21.19
C LEU A 119 14.87 3.10 20.67
N GLY A 120 15.93 3.24 21.47
CA GLY A 120 17.29 2.85 21.10
C GLY A 120 18.06 4.02 20.50
N TRP A 121 17.95 5.19 21.13
CA TRP A 121 18.75 6.37 20.81
C TRP A 121 19.70 6.67 21.96
N GLU A 122 20.75 7.44 21.69
CA GLU A 122 21.71 7.88 22.70
C GLU A 122 21.59 9.38 22.97
N LYS A 123 21.86 9.77 24.22
CA LYS A 123 21.99 11.17 24.62
C LYS A 123 23.47 11.52 24.67
N VAL A 124 23.96 12.22 23.65
CA VAL A 124 25.40 12.44 23.45
C VAL A 124 25.91 13.60 24.30
N PHE A 125 25.17 14.71 24.34
CA PHE A 125 25.52 15.90 25.12
C PHE A 125 24.36 16.37 25.97
N THR A 126 24.68 16.95 27.13
CA THR A 126 23.71 17.45 28.10
C THR A 126 24.11 18.84 28.58
N GLY A 127 23.11 19.66 28.91
CA GLY A 127 23.27 20.96 29.53
C GLY A 127 22.04 21.30 30.35
N THR A 128 22.04 22.45 31.04
CA THR A 128 20.87 22.90 31.81
C THR A 128 19.67 23.08 30.89
N ASN A 129 18.66 22.20 31.02
CA ASN A 129 17.49 22.12 30.15
C ASN A 129 17.80 21.96 28.65
N LYS A 130 18.96 21.37 28.32
CA LYS A 130 19.38 21.09 26.94
C LYS A 130 19.84 19.64 26.80
N ALA A 131 19.48 19.02 25.69
CA ALA A 131 19.85 17.64 25.39
C ALA A 131 20.15 17.48 23.90
N VAL A 132 21.16 16.69 23.56
CA VAL A 132 21.44 16.28 22.18
C VAL A 132 21.23 14.78 22.05
N TYR A 133 20.28 14.38 21.21
CA TYR A 133 19.97 12.98 20.92
C TYR A 133 20.55 12.58 19.56
N ARG A 134 20.94 11.32 19.43
CA ARG A 134 21.43 10.74 18.17
C ARG A 134 20.93 9.31 18.03
N GLN A 135 20.64 8.89 16.80
CA GLN A 135 20.29 7.49 16.53
C GLN A 135 21.51 6.58 16.72
N THR A 136 21.32 5.40 17.33
CA THR A 136 22.39 4.39 17.42
C THR A 136 22.37 3.37 16.28
N ASP A 137 21.29 3.36 15.48
CA ASP A 137 21.16 2.47 14.32
C ASP A 137 22.29 2.73 13.32
N PRO A 138 23.13 1.73 12.99
CA PRO A 138 24.25 1.90 12.05
C PRO A 138 23.83 2.36 10.66
N ALA A 139 22.59 2.11 10.27
CA ALA A 139 22.07 2.46 8.96
C ALA A 139 21.26 3.77 8.97
N SER A 140 21.32 4.52 10.06
CA SER A 140 20.84 5.90 10.14
C SER A 140 21.89 6.91 9.70
N THR A 141 21.48 8.14 9.40
CA THR A 141 22.38 9.28 9.14
C THR A 141 23.18 9.71 10.37
N ARG A 142 22.79 9.22 11.56
CA ARG A 142 23.39 9.56 12.86
C ARG A 142 23.47 11.07 13.13
N THR A 143 22.47 11.81 12.65
CA THR A 143 22.35 13.25 12.85
C THR A 143 22.14 13.60 14.32
N TYR A 144 22.70 14.72 14.78
CA TYR A 144 22.57 15.19 16.16
C TYR A 144 21.36 16.12 16.32
N TYR A 145 20.39 15.75 17.14
CA TYR A 145 19.19 16.56 17.42
C TYR A 145 19.32 17.24 18.77
N ARG A 146 19.64 18.54 18.72
CA ARG A 146 19.67 19.40 19.89
C ARG A 146 18.26 19.90 20.22
N VAL A 147 17.81 19.56 21.43
CA VAL A 147 16.57 20.05 22.04
C VAL A 147 16.94 20.99 23.17
N ASP A 148 16.61 22.26 23.01
CA ASP A 148 16.75 23.28 24.04
C ASP A 148 15.38 23.59 24.66
N ASP A 149 15.18 23.03 25.85
CA ASP A 149 13.94 23.10 26.61
C ASP A 149 14.03 24.10 27.77
N SER A 150 14.83 25.15 27.60
CA SER A 150 15.03 26.21 28.59
C SER A 150 13.78 27.08 28.80
N ASN A 151 12.89 27.14 27.80
CA ASN A 151 11.64 27.88 27.91
C ASN A 151 10.52 26.98 28.48
N ALA A 152 9.69 27.54 29.36
CA ALA A 152 8.59 26.83 29.99
C ALA A 152 7.52 26.34 28.99
N LEU A 153 7.33 27.02 27.86
CA LEU A 153 6.21 26.82 26.94
C LEU A 153 6.55 26.00 25.70
N TYR A 154 7.79 26.10 25.23
CA TYR A 154 8.25 25.46 23.99
C TYR A 154 9.70 25.04 24.10
N ALA A 155 10.08 24.01 23.35
CA ALA A 155 11.48 23.69 23.10
C ALA A 155 11.92 24.22 21.74
N ARG A 156 13.21 24.52 21.61
CA ARG A 156 13.85 24.88 20.35
C ARG A 156 14.64 23.67 19.86
N VAL A 157 14.29 23.16 18.69
CA VAL A 157 14.89 21.92 18.14
C VAL A 157 15.69 22.23 16.89
N GLN A 158 16.95 21.80 16.88
CA GLN A 158 17.90 21.94 15.78
C GLN A 158 18.59 20.61 15.52
N MET A 159 19.01 20.41 14.28
CA MET A 159 19.87 19.32 13.88
C MET A 159 21.27 19.83 13.53
N TYR A 160 22.27 18.98 13.70
CA TYR A 160 23.67 19.24 13.35
C TYR A 160 24.28 17.98 12.74
N GLU A 161 25.15 18.16 11.75
CA GLU A 161 25.93 17.05 11.17
C GLU A 161 26.96 16.51 12.16
N SER A 162 27.60 17.40 12.92
CA SER A 162 28.51 17.05 14.01
C SER A 162 28.44 18.09 15.13
N MET A 163 28.70 17.63 16.36
CA MET A 163 28.73 18.49 17.55
C MET A 163 29.92 18.12 18.44
N THR A 164 30.48 19.12 19.12
CA THR A 164 31.58 18.95 20.09
C THR A 164 31.13 19.13 21.53
N ASP A 165 30.05 19.90 21.74
CA ASP A 165 29.35 20.05 23.02
C ASP A 165 27.84 20.29 22.76
N VAL A 166 27.07 20.60 23.80
CA VAL A 166 25.60 20.80 23.73
C VAL A 166 25.18 22.05 22.93
N ASP A 167 26.06 23.04 22.77
CA ASP A 167 25.79 24.35 22.14
C ASP A 167 26.68 24.62 20.90
N THR A 168 27.69 23.78 20.64
CA THR A 168 28.67 23.95 19.54
C THR A 168 28.61 22.80 18.52
N GLY A 169 28.25 23.11 17.27
CA GLY A 169 28.20 22.13 16.17
C GLY A 169 28.34 22.73 14.77
N VAL A 170 28.48 21.86 13.77
CA VAL A 170 28.68 22.18 12.35
C VAL A 170 27.46 21.77 11.52
N ALA A 171 27.21 22.49 10.42
CA ALA A 171 26.09 22.28 9.49
C ALA A 171 24.73 22.23 10.20
N VAL A 172 24.44 23.29 10.96
CA VAL A 172 23.18 23.43 11.67
C VAL A 172 21.99 23.55 10.71
N ALA A 173 20.90 22.88 11.01
CA ALA A 173 19.61 23.11 10.36
C ALA A 173 18.45 23.05 11.36
N PRO A 174 17.30 23.71 11.08
CA PRO A 174 17.05 24.58 9.94
C PRO A 174 17.85 25.90 10.00
N LEU A 175 18.27 26.39 8.84
CA LEU A 175 18.88 27.73 8.70
C LEU A 175 17.83 28.86 8.62
N THR A 176 16.58 28.51 8.31
CA THR A 176 15.49 29.45 8.08
C THR A 176 14.89 30.01 9.36
N VAL A 177 15.11 29.38 10.51
CA VAL A 177 14.59 29.82 11.80
C VAL A 177 15.74 29.88 12.80
N ALA A 178 16.15 31.08 13.19
CA ALA A 178 17.28 31.31 14.10
C ALA A 178 17.05 30.59 15.44
N GLY A 179 17.90 29.60 15.75
CA GLY A 179 17.77 28.77 16.95
C GLY A 179 16.84 27.55 16.80
N GLY A 180 16.36 27.21 15.60
CA GLY A 180 15.62 25.96 15.33
C GLY A 180 14.11 26.08 15.16
N TYR A 181 13.41 24.96 15.13
CA TYR A 181 11.94 24.91 15.11
C TYR A 181 11.36 24.99 16.53
N TYR A 182 10.15 25.54 16.64
CA TYR A 182 9.42 25.60 17.90
C TYR A 182 8.60 24.32 18.10
N TRP A 183 8.88 23.60 19.19
CA TRP A 183 8.06 22.49 19.65
C TRP A 183 7.24 22.95 20.85
N HIS A 184 6.01 23.38 20.59
CA HIS A 184 5.12 23.89 21.62
C HIS A 184 4.63 22.78 22.53
N LYS A 185 4.96 22.89 23.81
CA LYS A 185 4.57 21.95 24.88
C LYS A 185 3.31 22.42 25.60
N ARG A 186 3.20 23.74 25.81
CA ARG A 186 2.15 24.42 26.58
C ARG A 186 1.90 25.82 26.07
N VAL A 187 0.69 26.32 26.30
CA VAL A 187 0.32 27.74 26.10
C VAL A 187 0.40 28.58 27.38
N SER A 188 0.61 27.96 28.54
CA SER A 188 0.76 28.65 29.83
C SER A 188 1.84 28.00 30.70
N SER A 189 2.50 28.82 31.51
CA SER A 189 3.53 28.37 32.45
C SER A 189 2.88 27.64 33.63
N GLY A 190 3.54 26.58 34.10
CA GLY A 190 3.02 25.72 35.16
C GLY A 190 1.81 24.86 34.74
N GLY A 191 1.21 24.21 35.74
CA GLY A 191 0.02 23.37 35.59
C GLY A 191 0.29 21.87 35.45
N ALA A 192 -0.80 21.10 35.39
CA ALA A 192 -0.78 19.64 35.24
C ALA A 192 -0.21 19.22 33.87
N GLY A 193 0.25 17.97 33.78
CA GLY A 193 0.72 17.39 32.53
C GLY A 193 -0.36 17.35 31.45
N ASN A 194 0.02 17.70 30.22
CA ASN A 194 -0.85 17.60 29.05
C ASN A 194 -0.73 16.25 28.36
N TYR A 195 -1.74 15.95 27.54
CA TYR A 195 -1.72 14.79 26.66
C TYR A 195 -0.61 14.93 25.61
N TRP A 196 0.11 13.84 25.40
CA TRP A 196 1.16 13.72 24.40
C TRP A 196 1.20 12.29 23.89
N MET A 197 1.69 12.12 22.66
CA MET A 197 1.93 10.82 22.06
C MET A 197 3.27 10.84 21.33
N LEU A 198 4.10 9.84 21.58
CA LEU A 198 5.37 9.62 20.89
C LEU A 198 5.29 8.26 20.19
N ALA A 199 5.73 8.18 18.94
CA ALA A 199 5.79 6.92 18.20
C ALA A 199 6.94 6.93 17.20
N GLY A 200 7.66 5.82 17.06
CA GLY A 200 8.81 5.76 16.16
C GLY A 200 9.47 4.40 16.08
N ASP A 201 10.59 4.37 15.37
CA ASP A 201 11.53 3.25 15.24
C ASP A 201 12.97 3.68 15.58
N SER A 202 13.95 2.79 15.34
CA SER A 202 15.37 3.07 15.61
C SER A 202 15.97 4.23 14.80
N ARG A 203 15.30 4.70 13.74
CA ARG A 203 15.79 5.73 12.82
C ARG A 203 15.06 7.06 12.93
N GLY A 204 13.81 7.07 13.38
CA GLY A 204 13.02 8.28 13.51
C GLY A 204 11.80 8.15 14.43
N PHE A 205 11.32 9.28 14.93
CA PHE A 205 10.10 9.34 15.73
C PHE A 205 9.26 10.58 15.45
N PHE A 206 7.96 10.41 15.64
CA PHE A 206 6.97 11.46 15.72
C PHE A 206 6.71 11.84 17.18
N ALA A 207 6.68 13.14 17.44
CA ALA A 207 6.21 13.72 18.68
C ALA A 207 4.93 14.51 18.43
N VAL A 208 3.81 14.05 18.98
CA VAL A 208 2.52 14.76 18.93
C VAL A 208 2.28 15.40 20.28
N LEU A 209 2.35 16.73 20.33
CA LEU A 209 2.17 17.51 21.54
C LEU A 209 0.86 18.30 21.48
N PHE A 210 0.14 18.35 22.60
CA PHE A 210 -1.08 19.15 22.73
C PHE A 210 -0.76 20.36 23.65
N PRO A 211 -0.47 21.54 23.09
CA PRO A 211 -0.07 22.69 23.88
C PRO A 211 -1.23 23.34 24.66
N HIS A 212 -2.46 23.17 24.20
CA HIS A 212 -3.66 23.62 24.91
C HIS A 212 -4.01 22.68 26.08
N ASN A 213 -4.85 23.14 27.01
CA ASN A 213 -5.17 22.37 28.22
C ASN A 213 -6.00 21.13 27.87
N SER A 214 -5.31 20.01 27.69
CA SER A 214 -5.88 18.74 27.25
C SER A 214 -5.28 17.61 28.07
N PRO A 215 -5.79 17.34 29.29
CA PRO A 215 -5.23 16.31 30.17
C PRO A 215 -5.51 14.88 29.69
N THR A 216 -6.47 14.68 28.77
CA THR A 216 -6.87 13.36 28.24
C THR A 216 -7.10 13.41 26.72
N ALA A 217 -7.03 12.25 26.05
CA ALA A 217 -7.28 12.12 24.62
C ALA A 217 -8.67 12.66 24.18
N ALA A 218 -9.70 12.50 25.02
CA ALA A 218 -11.07 12.93 24.73
C ALA A 218 -11.32 14.45 24.94
N SER A 219 -10.42 15.13 25.65
CA SER A 219 -10.55 16.58 25.91
C SER A 219 -10.12 17.48 24.74
N GLY A 220 -9.65 16.88 23.64
CA GLY A 220 -9.17 17.57 22.44
C GLY A 220 -10.25 18.07 21.47
N ASN A 221 -11.53 18.05 21.84
CA ASN A 221 -12.68 18.28 20.95
C ASN A 221 -12.69 19.62 20.16
N ASN A 222 -11.73 20.53 20.35
CA ASN A 222 -11.59 21.77 19.58
C ASN A 222 -10.14 22.21 19.24
N TYR A 223 -9.09 21.42 19.57
CA TYR A 223 -7.69 21.81 19.30
C TYR A 223 -6.89 20.66 18.70
N ALA A 224 -6.28 20.88 17.53
CA ALA A 224 -5.42 19.91 16.87
C ALA A 224 -4.08 19.74 17.63
N GLY A 225 -3.62 18.50 17.77
CA GLY A 225 -2.27 18.21 18.24
C GLY A 225 -1.23 18.63 17.21
N CYS A 226 -0.10 19.17 17.67
CA CYS A 226 1.02 19.53 16.81
C CYS A 226 1.96 18.34 16.66
N SER A 227 2.09 17.82 15.44
CA SER A 227 3.03 16.74 15.11
C SER A 227 4.37 17.29 14.64
N TYR A 228 5.42 16.82 15.30
CA TYR A 228 6.81 17.09 15.00
C TYR A 228 7.50 15.78 14.64
N TYR A 229 8.52 15.83 13.79
CA TYR A 229 9.30 14.66 13.41
C TYR A 229 10.80 14.93 13.57
N ALA A 230 11.51 13.96 14.13
CA ALA A 230 12.97 13.93 14.22
C ALA A 230 13.44 12.53 13.85
N GLY A 231 14.33 12.43 12.88
CA GLY A 231 14.76 11.14 12.35
C GLY A 231 15.11 11.16 10.87
N ASP A 232 15.46 9.98 10.39
CA ASP A 232 15.62 9.72 8.97
C ASP A 232 14.30 9.30 8.37
N LEU A 233 13.83 10.08 7.40
CA LEU A 233 12.77 9.63 6.52
C LEU A 233 13.39 8.77 5.43
N ASN A 234 12.85 7.57 5.24
CA ASN A 234 13.18 6.77 4.05
C ASN A 234 12.70 7.55 2.82
N SER A 235 13.64 8.19 2.14
CA SER A 235 13.35 8.88 0.89
C SER A 235 12.89 7.87 -0.15
N TYR A 236 11.80 8.20 -0.85
CA TYR A 236 11.34 7.44 -2.02
C TYR A 236 12.31 7.57 -3.22
N ARG A 237 13.31 8.46 -3.12
CA ARG A 237 14.40 8.66 -4.08
C ARG A 237 15.72 8.20 -3.46
N SER A 238 16.40 7.27 -4.12
CA SER A 238 17.76 6.84 -3.73
C SER A 238 18.76 7.99 -3.95
N GLY A 239 19.55 8.33 -2.92
CA GLY A 239 20.65 9.31 -3.00
C GLY A 239 20.40 10.66 -2.32
N ASP A 240 19.17 10.96 -1.89
CA ASP A 240 18.88 12.19 -1.13
C ASP A 240 19.06 11.93 0.38
N ALA A 241 20.23 12.28 0.92
CA ALA A 241 20.38 12.49 2.37
C ALA A 241 19.69 13.82 2.71
N LEU A 242 18.38 13.79 2.95
CA LEU A 242 17.67 15.00 3.40
C LEU A 242 17.99 15.28 4.87
N PRO A 243 18.20 16.55 5.24
CA PRO A 243 18.33 16.97 6.63
C PRO A 243 17.07 16.61 7.42
N SER A 244 17.26 15.96 8.56
CA SER A 244 16.23 15.52 9.48
C SER A 244 15.56 16.62 10.31
N GLY A 245 14.25 16.83 10.18
CA GLY A 245 13.54 17.75 11.09
C GLY A 245 12.34 18.48 10.49
N TRP A 246 11.50 17.79 9.73
CA TRP A 246 10.27 18.39 9.21
C TRP A 246 9.19 18.45 10.30
N THR A 247 8.67 19.65 10.57
CA THR A 247 7.39 19.82 11.25
C THR A 247 6.28 19.76 10.21
N SER A 248 5.27 18.90 10.37
CA SER A 248 4.09 18.96 9.51
C SER A 248 3.25 20.17 9.92
N THR A 249 3.45 21.30 9.27
CA THR A 249 2.32 22.17 9.00
C THR A 249 1.53 21.49 7.88
N ALA A 250 0.23 21.28 8.06
CA ALA A 250 -0.65 21.18 6.90
C ALA A 250 -0.53 22.52 6.15
N GLN A 251 0.44 22.60 5.25
CA GLN A 251 0.53 23.65 4.25
C GLN A 251 -0.21 23.10 3.04
N ASP A 252 -1.25 23.83 2.67
CA ASP A 252 -1.92 23.67 1.39
C ASP A 252 -0.88 23.50 0.29
N ALA A 253 -1.18 22.56 -0.61
CA ALA A 253 -0.45 22.37 -1.85
C ALA A 253 -0.24 23.74 -2.52
N LYS A 254 1.01 24.21 -2.56
CA LYS A 254 1.35 25.27 -3.49
C LYS A 254 1.27 24.66 -4.90
N PRO A 255 0.41 25.16 -5.79
CA PRO A 255 0.44 24.75 -7.17
C PRO A 255 1.77 25.17 -7.78
N LEU A 256 2.45 24.22 -8.41
CA LEU A 256 3.60 24.48 -9.26
C LEU A 256 3.06 25.14 -10.55
N GLN A 257 2.97 26.47 -10.54
CA GLN A 257 2.70 27.27 -11.74
C GLN A 257 4.04 27.71 -12.34
N GLU A 258 4.71 26.78 -13.04
CA GLU A 258 5.74 27.13 -14.02
C GLU A 258 5.55 26.27 -15.27
N GLN A 259 4.53 26.62 -16.06
CA GLN A 259 4.54 26.42 -17.52
C GLN A 259 3.41 27.19 -18.26
N PHE A 260 3.16 28.45 -17.89
CA PHE A 260 2.37 29.38 -18.74
C PHE A 260 2.94 30.81 -18.78
N GLY A 261 4.27 30.93 -18.71
CA GLY A 261 5.00 32.19 -18.85
C GLY A 261 5.28 32.64 -20.29
N VAL A 262 4.72 31.99 -21.32
CA VAL A 262 4.99 32.31 -22.74
C VAL A 262 3.72 32.66 -23.55
N ALA A 263 2.52 32.57 -22.96
CA ALA A 263 1.27 32.92 -23.66
C ALA A 263 0.57 34.18 -23.10
N TRP A 264 1.28 35.01 -22.33
CA TRP A 264 0.75 36.26 -21.78
C TRP A 264 1.74 37.43 -21.90
N GLN A 265 2.47 37.49 -23.02
CA GLN A 265 3.21 38.71 -23.43
C GLN A 265 2.98 39.13 -24.89
N ASP A 266 2.13 38.42 -25.65
CA ASP A 266 1.67 38.84 -26.99
C ASP A 266 0.31 39.57 -26.99
N GLY A 267 -0.37 39.66 -25.85
CA GLY A 267 -1.69 40.31 -25.74
C GLY A 267 -1.67 41.82 -25.44
N GLN A 268 -0.53 42.40 -25.08
CA GLN A 268 -0.44 43.81 -24.64
C GLN A 268 0.47 44.70 -25.50
N ARG A 269 0.57 44.42 -26.80
CA ARG A 269 1.20 45.35 -27.77
C ARG A 269 0.31 45.79 -28.94
N GLN A 270 -1.00 45.66 -28.84
CA GLN A 270 -1.95 46.22 -29.83
C GLN A 270 -3.11 46.99 -29.20
N GLY A 271 -2.78 48.03 -28.42
CA GLY A 271 -3.78 48.94 -27.85
C GLY A 271 -3.46 50.43 -27.99
N VAL A 272 -2.38 50.80 -28.68
CA VAL A 272 -2.00 52.20 -28.89
C VAL A 272 -1.51 52.39 -30.33
N ALA A 273 -2.44 52.39 -31.28
CA ALA A 273 -2.34 53.04 -32.58
C ALA A 273 -3.61 52.76 -33.37
N LEU A 274 -4.58 53.67 -33.32
CA LEU A 274 -5.45 54.06 -34.45
C LEU A 274 -6.43 55.15 -33.97
N GLN A 275 -5.85 56.23 -33.47
CA GLN A 275 -6.46 57.54 -33.65
C GLN A 275 -6.22 57.91 -35.12
N GLY A 276 -7.28 57.94 -35.92
CA GLY A 276 -7.22 58.39 -37.31
C GLY A 276 -7.66 57.35 -38.32
N ARG A 277 -8.98 57.25 -38.52
CA ARG A 277 -9.68 57.23 -39.82
C ARG A 277 -11.08 56.67 -39.64
N PHE A 278 -12.02 57.55 -39.32
CA PHE A 278 -13.37 57.43 -39.88
C PHE A 278 -13.87 58.84 -40.17
N GLN A 279 -13.47 59.36 -41.33
CA GLN A 279 -14.10 60.52 -41.93
C GLN A 279 -14.78 60.08 -43.23
N LYS A 280 -16.05 60.46 -43.32
CA LYS A 280 -16.94 60.55 -44.49
C LYS A 280 -17.68 59.28 -44.94
N ALA A 281 -18.96 59.23 -44.60
CA ALA A 281 -20.03 59.15 -45.61
C ALA A 281 -21.31 59.81 -45.05
N TRP A 282 -21.98 60.59 -45.89
CA TRP A 282 -23.06 61.54 -45.60
C TRP A 282 -24.40 60.92 -45.20
N PRO A 283 -25.26 61.64 -44.45
CA PRO A 283 -26.71 61.46 -44.46
C PRO A 283 -27.42 62.55 -45.29
N LEU A 284 -28.51 62.17 -45.95
CA LEU A 284 -29.47 63.05 -46.65
C LEU A 284 -30.90 62.61 -46.23
N PRO A 285 -31.93 63.47 -46.35
CA PRO A 285 -32.45 64.23 -45.22
C PRO A 285 -33.96 64.00 -44.94
N GLY A 286 -34.44 64.54 -43.82
CA GLY A 286 -35.70 65.28 -43.81
C GLY A 286 -36.79 64.86 -42.83
N ALA A 287 -37.13 65.83 -41.96
CA ALA A 287 -38.43 66.08 -41.31
C ALA A 287 -38.83 65.08 -40.22
N THR A 288 -39.37 65.42 -39.05
CA THR A 288 -40.03 66.59 -38.43
C THR A 288 -40.14 66.15 -36.95
N MET A 289 -40.05 66.94 -35.87
CA MET A 289 -40.94 68.01 -35.45
C MET A 289 -40.49 68.40 -34.02
N GLN A 290 -40.35 69.72 -33.78
CA GLN A 290 -40.71 70.50 -32.58
C GLN A 290 -40.70 69.88 -31.16
N VAL A 291 -40.43 70.58 -30.05
CA VAL A 291 -39.95 71.92 -29.66
C VAL A 291 -39.90 71.84 -28.12
N ASN A 292 -38.90 72.48 -27.52
CA ASN A 292 -38.80 73.05 -26.16
C ASN A 292 -39.82 72.63 -25.08
N TRP A 293 -39.35 72.25 -23.89
CA TRP A 293 -39.46 73.14 -22.72
C TRP A 293 -38.65 72.62 -21.52
N GLN A 294 -38.28 73.56 -20.66
CA GLN A 294 -37.22 73.54 -19.66
C GLN A 294 -37.53 72.74 -18.37
N GLU A 295 -36.43 72.45 -17.67
CA GLU A 295 -36.20 72.44 -16.22
C GLU A 295 -37.39 72.62 -15.25
N SER A 296 -37.32 71.89 -14.13
CA SER A 296 -37.12 72.45 -12.77
C SER A 296 -37.98 71.78 -11.69
N GLN A 297 -37.36 71.60 -10.51
CA GLN A 297 -37.92 71.69 -9.14
C GLN A 297 -39.02 70.65 -8.78
N GLY A 298 -38.88 69.83 -7.73
CA GLY A 298 -38.67 70.26 -6.34
C GLY A 298 -40.00 70.58 -5.68
N VAL A 299 -40.29 69.92 -4.54
CA VAL A 299 -41.27 70.29 -3.48
C VAL A 299 -42.59 69.47 -3.42
N ARG A 300 -42.60 68.61 -2.38
CA ARG A 300 -43.62 68.35 -1.33
C ARG A 300 -45.12 68.33 -1.66
N VAL A 301 -45.76 67.35 -1.00
CA VAL A 301 -46.91 67.45 -0.06
C VAL A 301 -47.96 66.39 -0.35
N ALA A 302 -48.21 65.63 0.72
CA ALA A 302 -49.28 64.69 0.98
C ALA A 302 -50.67 65.09 0.46
N LEU A 303 -51.47 64.10 0.04
CA LEU A 303 -52.85 63.99 0.50
C LEU A 303 -53.38 62.56 0.31
N GLN A 304 -53.89 62.01 1.41
CA GLN A 304 -55.06 61.13 1.57
C GLN A 304 -55.50 60.30 0.34
N ALA A 305 -55.41 58.97 0.45
CA ALA A 305 -56.39 58.10 1.13
C ALA A 305 -57.56 57.68 0.22
N ASN A 306 -58.01 56.46 0.50
CA ASN A 306 -59.17 55.75 -0.02
C ASN A 306 -58.87 54.96 -1.29
N VAL A 307 -59.05 53.64 -1.41
CA VAL A 307 -59.81 52.59 -0.71
C VAL A 307 -60.29 51.71 -1.87
N GLN A 308 -60.04 50.41 -1.73
CA GLN A 308 -60.82 49.31 -2.29
C GLN A 308 -60.88 49.08 -3.82
N ASP A 309 -60.43 47.87 -4.13
CA ASP A 309 -61.24 46.79 -4.70
C ASP A 309 -60.85 46.25 -6.07
N ALA A 310 -60.91 44.91 -6.07
CA ALA A 310 -61.15 44.02 -7.18
C ALA A 310 -60.00 43.76 -8.18
N THR A 311 -59.22 42.72 -7.85
CA THR A 311 -58.92 41.59 -8.77
C THR A 311 -60.17 41.08 -9.50
N PRO A 312 -60.14 40.20 -10.54
CA PRO A 312 -59.04 39.58 -11.32
C PRO A 312 -59.31 39.63 -12.86
N VAL A 313 -58.50 39.15 -13.81
CA VAL A 313 -58.53 37.77 -14.37
C VAL A 313 -57.60 37.68 -15.60
N ARG A 314 -56.70 36.70 -15.54
CA ARG A 314 -56.09 35.83 -16.59
C ARG A 314 -56.07 36.26 -18.08
N ALA A 315 -54.86 36.31 -18.63
CA ALA A 315 -54.35 35.55 -19.79
C ALA A 315 -52.83 35.82 -19.84
N GLY A 316 -51.89 34.91 -20.10
CA GLY A 316 -51.92 33.68 -20.87
C GLY A 316 -50.70 33.69 -21.79
N TRP A 317 -49.56 33.20 -21.26
CA TRP A 317 -48.47 32.54 -21.99
C TRP A 317 -47.52 33.33 -22.94
N VAL A 318 -46.22 32.99 -22.79
CA VAL A 318 -45.15 32.87 -23.82
C VAL A 318 -44.06 33.97 -23.89
N VAL A 319 -42.91 33.62 -23.28
CA VAL A 319 -41.52 33.66 -23.85
C VAL A 319 -40.79 35.00 -23.96
N ARG A 320 -39.78 35.20 -23.10
CA ARG A 320 -38.31 35.19 -23.37
C ARG A 320 -37.56 35.74 -22.16
N TYR A 321 -36.87 34.85 -21.43
CA TYR A 321 -35.93 35.19 -20.35
C TYR A 321 -34.50 34.97 -20.86
N GLU A 322 -34.06 35.82 -21.77
CA GLU A 322 -32.66 35.93 -22.18
C GLU A 322 -32.37 37.40 -22.41
N GLU A 323 -31.96 38.11 -21.34
CA GLU A 323 -31.06 39.28 -21.34
C GLU A 323 -31.13 39.99 -19.97
N SER A 324 -30.23 39.64 -19.05
CA SER A 324 -29.61 40.57 -18.09
C SER A 324 -28.70 39.79 -17.12
N LEU A 325 -27.71 39.10 -17.70
CA LEU A 325 -26.60 38.45 -16.98
C LEU A 325 -25.32 39.31 -17.01
N ARG A 326 -25.45 40.59 -16.69
CA ARG A 326 -24.35 41.49 -16.28
C ARG A 326 -25.02 42.43 -15.28
N ASP A 327 -24.65 42.59 -14.02
CA ASP A 327 -23.44 43.37 -13.71
C ASP A 327 -23.15 43.60 -12.21
N ARG A 328 -23.34 42.64 -11.28
CA ARG A 328 -23.08 42.95 -9.85
C ARG A 328 -22.27 41.92 -9.06
N ARG A 329 -21.09 41.62 -9.60
CA ARG A 329 -19.96 41.03 -8.85
C ARG A 329 -18.86 42.09 -8.68
N LEU A 330 -19.14 43.11 -7.90
CA LEU A 330 -18.16 44.10 -7.43
C LEU A 330 -18.81 44.83 -6.25
N LEU A 331 -18.07 44.92 -5.13
CA LEU A 331 -18.45 45.40 -3.78
C LEU A 331 -18.64 44.31 -2.73
N LEU A 332 -17.62 43.46 -2.60
CA LEU A 332 -17.19 42.87 -1.32
C LEU A 332 -15.89 43.58 -0.91
N GLU A 333 -16.01 44.57 -0.02
CA GLU A 333 -14.99 45.23 0.82
C GLU A 333 -15.82 46.22 1.67
N ALA A 334 -15.76 46.38 2.99
CA ALA A 334 -14.89 45.90 4.05
C ALA A 334 -15.62 46.07 5.41
N VAL A 335 -15.35 45.16 6.35
CA VAL A 335 -15.04 45.34 7.80
C VAL A 335 -15.91 46.22 8.75
N ALA A 336 -16.16 45.61 9.92
CA ALA A 336 -16.33 46.16 11.30
C ALA A 336 -17.73 46.42 11.90
N GLN A 337 -17.90 45.82 13.10
CA GLN A 337 -18.66 46.28 14.28
C GLN A 337 -20.20 46.20 14.19
N ASP A 338 -20.99 45.75 15.17
CA ASP A 338 -20.85 45.72 16.63
C ASP A 338 -21.65 44.57 17.27
N ALA A 339 -21.22 44.17 18.47
CA ALA A 339 -21.97 43.31 19.37
C ALA A 339 -23.21 44.05 19.93
N MET A 340 -24.37 43.38 19.91
CA MET A 340 -25.52 43.77 20.75
C MET A 340 -25.81 42.66 21.76
N GLY A 341 -25.56 42.97 23.03
CA GLY A 341 -25.95 42.15 24.17
C GLY A 341 -27.47 42.21 24.37
N LEU A 342 -28.06 41.04 24.63
CA LEU A 342 -29.46 40.91 25.04
C LEU A 342 -29.49 40.57 26.54
N GLN A 343 -29.97 41.53 27.32
CA GLN A 343 -30.22 41.40 28.75
C GLN A 343 -31.34 40.38 28.99
N HIS A 344 -31.07 39.38 29.83
CA HIS A 344 -32.06 38.43 30.32
C HIS A 344 -32.96 39.10 31.36
N LEU A 345 -34.27 39.11 31.11
CA LEU A 345 -35.27 39.38 32.14
C LEU A 345 -35.48 38.06 32.91
N VAL A 346 -35.08 38.04 34.18
CA VAL A 346 -35.32 36.95 35.13
C VAL A 346 -36.65 37.20 35.82
N THR A 347 -37.48 36.16 35.93
CA THR A 347 -38.64 36.12 36.83
C THR A 347 -38.51 34.92 37.75
N ASP A 348 -38.73 35.15 39.04
CA ASP A 348 -38.40 34.25 40.13
C ASP A 348 -39.46 33.16 40.32
N GLY A 349 -39.02 31.90 40.42
CA GLY A 349 -39.88 30.77 40.77
C GLY A 349 -39.05 29.60 41.30
N ALA A 350 -39.37 29.12 42.49
CA ALA A 350 -38.69 27.98 43.11
C ALA A 350 -39.17 26.66 42.47
N GLY A 351 -38.28 26.01 41.73
CA GLY A 351 -38.50 24.70 41.12
C GLY A 351 -37.16 24.11 40.67
N SER A 352 -37.11 22.79 40.47
CA SER A 352 -35.89 22.13 40.00
C SER A 352 -35.48 22.69 38.64
N ALA A 353 -34.28 23.26 38.55
CA ALA A 353 -33.74 23.77 37.31
C ALA A 353 -33.59 22.62 36.30
N VAL A 354 -34.39 22.66 35.23
CA VAL A 354 -34.21 21.80 34.06
C VAL A 354 -33.17 22.47 33.16
N PRO A 355 -32.07 21.79 32.77
CA PRO A 355 -31.15 22.34 31.79
C PRO A 355 -31.87 22.54 30.46
N LEU A 356 -32.02 23.80 30.05
CA LEU A 356 -32.48 24.17 28.71
C LEU A 356 -31.31 23.98 27.75
N TYR A 357 -31.29 22.87 27.00
CA TYR A 357 -30.34 22.70 25.90
C TYR A 357 -30.80 23.54 24.71
N THR A 358 -30.33 24.78 24.63
CA THR A 358 -30.30 25.54 23.37
C THR A 358 -29.16 25.00 22.51
N ALA A 359 -29.41 23.88 21.82
CA ALA A 359 -28.53 23.44 20.75
C ALA A 359 -28.69 24.42 19.58
N TYR A 360 -27.68 25.25 19.34
CA TYR A 360 -27.55 25.93 18.07
C TYR A 360 -27.35 24.87 16.99
N LEU A 361 -28.39 24.60 16.20
CA LEU A 361 -28.27 23.85 14.95
C LEU A 361 -27.34 24.64 14.01
N ALA A 362 -26.08 24.24 13.93
CA ALA A 362 -25.22 24.66 12.83
C ALA A 362 -25.83 24.09 11.53
N ARG A 363 -26.27 25.00 10.65
CA ARG A 363 -26.83 24.64 9.35
C ARG A 363 -25.75 23.96 8.50
N TYR A 364 -26.01 22.71 8.11
CA TYR A 364 -25.23 22.01 7.10
C TYR A 364 -25.38 22.76 5.77
N GLN A 365 -24.36 23.51 5.35
CA GLN A 365 -24.42 24.35 4.17
C GLN A 365 -23.71 23.68 2.99
N GLN A 366 -24.38 22.73 2.37
CA GLN A 366 -24.23 22.42 0.95
C GLN A 366 -25.60 22.14 0.34
N ALA A 367 -26.44 23.18 0.27
CA ALA A 367 -27.62 23.17 -0.56
C ALA A 367 -27.36 24.09 -1.77
N MET A 368 -27.09 23.50 -2.94
CA MET A 368 -27.22 24.24 -4.19
C MET A 368 -28.70 24.36 -4.55
N LYS A 369 -29.10 25.53 -5.05
CA LYS A 369 -30.45 25.75 -5.58
C LYS A 369 -30.64 24.85 -6.81
N PRO A 370 -31.72 24.04 -6.88
CA PRO A 370 -31.93 23.17 -8.03
C PRO A 370 -32.14 24.00 -9.31
N PRO A 371 -31.68 23.50 -10.48
CA PRO A 371 -31.95 24.14 -11.77
C PRO A 371 -33.45 24.23 -12.04
N ALA A 372 -33.87 25.24 -12.80
CA ALA A 372 -35.27 25.42 -13.17
C ALA A 372 -35.82 24.17 -13.89
N GLY A 373 -36.96 23.63 -13.41
CA GLY A 373 -37.64 22.48 -14.00
C GLY A 373 -37.59 21.16 -13.21
N LYS A 374 -36.82 21.07 -12.11
CA LYS A 374 -36.87 19.92 -11.18
C LYS A 374 -37.51 20.33 -9.86
N SER A 375 -38.69 19.76 -9.54
CA SER A 375 -39.47 20.07 -8.34
C SER A 375 -39.30 19.07 -7.19
N VAL A 376 -38.52 18.01 -7.38
CA VAL A 376 -38.28 17.01 -6.31
C VAL A 376 -36.83 17.12 -5.83
N PRO A 377 -36.56 17.93 -4.78
CA PRO A 377 -35.30 17.85 -4.06
C PRO A 377 -35.32 16.56 -3.24
N LYS A 378 -34.62 15.52 -3.72
CA LYS A 378 -34.21 14.42 -2.83
C LYS A 378 -32.95 14.92 -2.11
N PRO A 379 -32.98 15.16 -0.78
CA PRO A 379 -31.76 15.47 -0.05
C PRO A 379 -30.74 14.34 -0.30
N PRO A 380 -29.44 14.64 -0.48
CA PRO A 380 -28.44 13.59 -0.46
C PRO A 380 -28.58 12.86 0.89
N GLU A 381 -28.96 11.59 0.82
CA GLU A 381 -29.07 10.76 2.01
C GLU A 381 -27.65 10.61 2.56
N PRO A 382 -27.39 10.95 3.84
CA PRO A 382 -26.05 10.81 4.41
C PRO A 382 -25.62 9.35 4.27
N GLU A 383 -24.34 9.11 3.94
CA GLU A 383 -23.78 7.76 4.00
C GLU A 383 -24.02 7.21 5.40
N LYS A 384 -24.91 6.23 5.52
CA LYS A 384 -25.20 5.54 6.78
C LYS A 384 -23.99 4.67 7.11
N PRO A 385 -23.12 4.99 8.09
CA PRO A 385 -21.86 4.27 8.27
C PRO A 385 -22.01 2.96 9.09
N GLY A 386 -23.23 2.60 9.53
CA GLY A 386 -23.44 1.45 10.43
C GLY A 386 -24.84 0.83 10.35
N CYS A 387 -25.03 -0.31 11.03
CA CYS A 387 -26.29 -1.08 11.06
C CYS A 387 -27.33 -0.58 12.08
N TYR A 388 -26.96 0.37 12.93
CA TYR A 388 -27.85 0.93 13.94
C TYR A 388 -28.22 2.35 13.55
N GLU A 389 -29.51 2.60 13.35
CA GLU A 389 -30.04 3.96 13.23
C GLU A 389 -30.17 4.53 14.64
N GLN A 390 -29.24 5.38 15.03
CA GLN A 390 -29.32 6.08 16.31
C GLN A 390 -30.24 7.30 16.16
N LEU A 391 -31.53 7.10 16.42
CA LEU A 391 -32.47 8.19 16.63
C LEU A 391 -32.12 8.85 17.97
N VAL A 392 -31.72 10.13 17.96
CA VAL A 392 -31.38 10.87 19.18
C VAL A 392 -32.61 10.88 20.10
N GLY A 393 -32.52 10.20 21.25
CA GLY A 393 -33.60 10.07 22.23
C GLY A 393 -34.65 8.98 21.97
N GLY A 394 -34.49 8.17 20.90
CA GLY A 394 -35.40 7.07 20.58
C GLY A 394 -34.86 5.68 21.00
N PRO A 395 -35.74 4.65 21.07
CA PRO A 395 -35.31 3.28 21.36
C PRO A 395 -34.41 2.74 20.24
N ILE A 396 -33.34 2.04 20.62
CA ILE A 396 -32.43 1.37 19.69
C ILE A 396 -32.99 -0.04 19.41
N PRO A 397 -33.41 -0.38 18.18
CA PRO A 397 -33.81 -1.74 17.85
C PRO A 397 -32.60 -2.67 17.89
N LEU A 398 -32.65 -3.66 18.80
CA LEU A 398 -31.62 -4.70 18.92
C LEU A 398 -31.85 -5.75 17.82
N LEU A 399 -30.96 -5.80 16.83
CA LEU A 399 -31.01 -6.76 15.73
C LEU A 399 -30.16 -8.00 16.05
N PHE A 400 -30.75 -9.18 16.00
CA PHE A 400 -30.07 -10.47 16.18
C PHE A 400 -29.82 -11.12 14.81
N CYS A 401 -28.55 -11.25 14.41
CA CYS A 401 -28.17 -11.71 13.07
C CYS A 401 -27.56 -13.12 13.03
N ARG A 402 -27.55 -13.86 14.15
CA ARG A 402 -27.12 -15.28 14.22
C ARG A 402 -28.08 -16.10 15.08
N SER A 403 -28.19 -17.39 14.77
CA SER A 403 -28.87 -18.36 15.62
C SER A 403 -28.14 -18.54 16.96
N TRP A 404 -28.91 -18.90 17.98
CA TRP A 404 -28.48 -19.09 19.36
C TRP A 404 -27.24 -19.99 19.49
N ALA A 405 -26.21 -19.50 20.19
CA ALA A 405 -25.04 -20.27 20.60
C ALA A 405 -25.19 -20.75 22.06
N VAL A 406 -24.57 -21.88 22.42
CA VAL A 406 -24.71 -22.57 23.72
C VAL A 406 -24.21 -21.73 24.92
N SER A 407 -23.54 -20.61 24.68
CA SER A 407 -23.11 -19.67 25.73
C SER A 407 -24.19 -18.62 26.02
N ALA A 408 -24.44 -18.31 27.29
CA ALA A 408 -25.42 -17.31 27.75
C ALA A 408 -25.05 -15.83 27.45
N ASN A 409 -24.10 -15.59 26.54
CA ASN A 409 -23.66 -14.26 26.17
C ASN A 409 -24.58 -13.67 25.08
N LEU A 410 -25.22 -12.54 25.38
CA LEU A 410 -25.96 -11.76 24.38
C LEU A 410 -24.96 -11.02 23.50
N LEU A 411 -24.73 -11.54 22.30
CA LEU A 411 -23.84 -10.95 21.29
C LEU A 411 -24.63 -10.03 20.35
N PHE A 412 -24.47 -8.71 20.56
CA PHE A 412 -25.02 -7.68 19.68
C PHE A 412 -23.97 -7.32 18.63
N MET A 413 -24.19 -7.69 17.36
CA MET A 413 -23.23 -7.45 16.29
C MET A 413 -23.90 -6.87 15.04
N CYS A 414 -23.30 -5.82 14.49
CA CYS A 414 -23.70 -5.18 13.25
C CYS A 414 -23.12 -5.96 12.05
N CYS A 415 -23.95 -6.69 11.31
CA CYS A 415 -23.53 -7.50 10.17
C CYS A 415 -23.33 -6.72 8.85
N ARG A 416 -22.70 -5.54 8.86
CA ARG A 416 -22.29 -4.86 7.62
C ARG A 416 -20.89 -5.18 7.15
N SER A 417 -20.07 -5.79 7.99
CA SER A 417 -18.89 -6.52 7.52
C SER A 417 -19.29 -7.98 7.36
N ILE A 418 -19.43 -8.41 6.11
CA ILE A 418 -18.96 -9.75 5.74
C ILE A 418 -17.55 -9.84 6.37
N GLY A 419 -17.21 -10.96 7.04
CA GLY A 419 -15.85 -11.15 7.60
C GLY A 419 -14.77 -10.83 6.56
N PRO A 420 -13.49 -10.63 6.93
CA PRO A 420 -12.48 -10.13 5.99
C PRO A 420 -12.59 -10.90 4.68
N GLU A 421 -13.10 -10.22 3.66
CA GLU A 421 -13.25 -10.78 2.34
C GLU A 421 -11.84 -11.16 1.92
N PRO A 422 -11.61 -12.36 1.38
CA PRO A 422 -10.25 -12.79 1.08
C PRO A 422 -9.58 -11.74 0.18
N GLN A 423 -8.54 -11.10 0.72
CA GLN A 423 -7.89 -9.98 0.05
C GLN A 423 -6.90 -10.51 -0.98
N PRO A 424 -6.71 -9.78 -2.10
CA PRO A 424 -5.68 -10.15 -3.06
C PRO A 424 -4.30 -10.13 -2.41
N GLN A 425 -3.39 -10.98 -2.91
CA GLN A 425 -2.01 -11.02 -2.42
C GLN A 425 -1.29 -9.68 -2.67
N PHE A 426 -1.55 -9.07 -3.83
CA PHE A 426 -1.00 -7.78 -4.23
C PHE A 426 -2.08 -6.83 -4.74
N PHE A 427 -1.92 -5.54 -4.42
CA PHE A 427 -2.86 -4.49 -4.79
C PHE A 427 -2.11 -3.27 -5.31
N ILE A 428 -2.38 -2.91 -6.57
CA ILE A 428 -1.89 -1.67 -7.18
C ILE A 428 -2.98 -0.61 -6.97
N PRO A 429 -2.72 0.48 -6.22
CA PRO A 429 -3.72 1.52 -5.97
C PRO A 429 -3.97 2.36 -7.24
N LEU A 430 -5.21 2.82 -7.40
CA LEU A 430 -5.56 3.82 -8.41
C LEU A 430 -4.94 5.17 -8.05
N LEU A 431 -3.92 5.58 -8.79
CA LEU A 431 -3.24 6.85 -8.63
C LEU A 431 -3.34 7.70 -9.90
N PRO A 432 -3.36 9.04 -9.77
CA PRO A 432 -3.33 9.94 -10.92
C PRO A 432 -1.98 9.88 -11.66
N VAL A 433 -0.90 9.55 -10.96
CA VAL A 433 0.44 9.43 -11.53
C VAL A 433 1.20 8.29 -10.83
N TYR A 434 1.79 7.40 -11.63
CA TYR A 434 2.74 6.38 -11.15
C TYR A 434 4.16 6.86 -11.43
N MET A 435 4.87 7.34 -10.40
CA MET A 435 6.28 7.74 -10.51
C MET A 435 7.18 6.61 -10.02
N GLN A 436 8.19 6.26 -10.82
CA GLN A 436 9.14 5.20 -10.50
C GLN A 436 10.56 5.63 -10.83
N VAL A 437 11.50 5.16 -10.02
CA VAL A 437 12.94 5.25 -10.27
C VAL A 437 13.45 3.83 -10.37
N HIS A 438 14.06 3.50 -11.51
CA HIS A 438 14.51 2.15 -11.78
C HIS A 438 16.02 2.01 -11.59
N HIS A 439 16.44 0.83 -11.12
CA HIS A 439 17.84 0.46 -10.94
C HIS A 439 18.13 -0.92 -11.52
N LEU A 440 19.23 -1.03 -12.27
CA LEU A 440 19.69 -2.27 -12.88
C LEU A 440 21.08 -2.60 -12.32
N THR A 441 21.20 -3.79 -11.72
CA THR A 441 22.47 -4.37 -11.28
C THR A 441 22.77 -5.64 -12.04
N ALA A 442 24.04 -5.91 -12.32
CA ALA A 442 24.47 -7.23 -12.75
C ALA A 442 25.83 -7.59 -12.16
N HIS A 443 25.98 -8.84 -11.71
CA HIS A 443 27.17 -9.34 -11.03
C HIS A 443 27.43 -10.79 -11.42
N LEU A 444 28.70 -11.18 -11.55
CA LEU A 444 29.09 -12.58 -11.68
C LEU A 444 28.96 -13.31 -10.35
N LEU A 445 28.61 -14.60 -10.40
CA LEU A 445 28.62 -15.48 -9.24
C LEU A 445 29.69 -16.58 -9.43
N PRO A 446 30.45 -16.93 -8.36
CA PRO A 446 30.34 -16.44 -6.98
C PRO A 446 31.18 -15.19 -6.69
N SER A 447 31.97 -14.69 -7.64
CA SER A 447 32.96 -13.62 -7.41
C SER A 447 32.38 -12.25 -7.05
N LEU A 448 31.09 -12.02 -7.36
CA LEU A 448 30.40 -10.73 -7.26
C LEU A 448 31.06 -9.61 -8.08
N GLU A 449 31.86 -9.97 -9.07
CA GLU A 449 32.46 -9.01 -10.00
C GLU A 449 31.34 -8.28 -10.77
N PRO A 450 31.35 -6.94 -10.82
CA PRO A 450 30.32 -6.17 -11.50
C PRO A 450 30.35 -6.40 -13.01
N VAL A 451 29.17 -6.56 -13.60
CA VAL A 451 28.95 -6.72 -15.04
C VAL A 451 28.14 -5.54 -15.53
N VAL A 452 28.63 -4.85 -16.56
CA VAL A 452 27.96 -3.66 -17.10
C VAL A 452 27.04 -4.07 -18.24
N LEU A 453 25.73 -4.04 -18.01
CA LEU A 453 24.70 -4.26 -19.04
C LEU A 453 24.06 -2.92 -19.43
N THR A 454 23.86 -2.70 -20.72
CA THR A 454 23.22 -1.50 -21.28
C THR A 454 21.69 -1.63 -21.27
N ASP A 455 21.21 -2.81 -21.62
CA ASP A 455 19.80 -3.18 -21.60
C ASP A 455 19.67 -4.66 -21.24
N VAL A 456 18.50 -5.00 -20.70
CA VAL A 456 18.15 -6.36 -20.27
C VAL A 456 16.70 -6.63 -20.63
N THR A 457 16.46 -7.77 -21.27
CA THR A 457 15.14 -8.38 -21.42
C THR A 457 15.14 -9.74 -20.72
N ILE A 458 14.20 -9.92 -19.80
CA ILE A 458 14.00 -11.17 -19.07
C ILE A 458 12.58 -11.66 -19.34
N SER A 459 12.41 -12.91 -19.73
CA SER A 459 11.08 -13.47 -20.01
C SER A 459 10.86 -14.85 -19.40
N ALA A 460 9.60 -15.15 -19.11
CA ALA A 460 9.11 -16.48 -18.75
C ALA A 460 7.66 -16.65 -19.21
N ASP A 461 7.30 -17.85 -19.65
CA ASP A 461 5.96 -18.21 -20.07
C ASP A 461 5.63 -19.65 -19.66
N ASP A 462 4.39 -20.07 -19.85
CA ASP A 462 3.93 -21.41 -19.47
C ASP A 462 4.47 -22.55 -20.35
N ASP A 463 4.99 -22.24 -21.54
CA ASP A 463 5.51 -23.25 -22.47
C ASP A 463 7.04 -23.39 -22.33
N SER A 464 7.69 -22.42 -21.67
CA SER A 464 9.11 -22.40 -21.32
C SER A 464 9.33 -22.77 -19.87
N TYR A 465 10.22 -23.74 -19.61
CA TYR A 465 10.50 -24.16 -18.23
C TYR A 465 11.40 -23.19 -17.44
N CYS A 466 12.10 -22.29 -18.13
CA CYS A 466 13.12 -21.42 -17.55
C CYS A 466 12.85 -19.95 -17.86
N TRP A 467 13.41 -19.08 -17.02
CA TRP A 467 13.59 -17.69 -17.37
C TRP A 467 14.67 -17.57 -18.45
N SER A 468 14.41 -16.77 -19.48
CA SER A 468 15.40 -16.40 -20.48
C SER A 468 15.92 -14.99 -20.23
N LEU A 469 17.17 -14.76 -20.59
CA LEU A 469 17.86 -13.47 -20.54
C LEU A 469 18.38 -13.15 -21.94
N SER A 470 18.10 -11.94 -22.40
CA SER A 470 18.75 -11.30 -23.54
C SER A 470 19.22 -9.93 -23.11
N ALA A 471 20.51 -9.64 -23.20
CA ALA A 471 21.08 -8.36 -22.78
C ALA A 471 22.12 -7.89 -23.79
N ASN A 472 22.43 -6.58 -23.76
CA ASN A 472 23.55 -6.02 -24.50
C ASN A 472 24.53 -5.31 -23.56
N GLY A 473 25.80 -5.28 -23.95
CA GLY A 473 26.81 -4.51 -23.24
C GLY A 473 28.10 -4.26 -24.02
N PRO A 474 29.13 -3.72 -23.36
CA PRO A 474 30.41 -3.36 -23.97
C PRO A 474 31.21 -4.58 -24.42
N GLU A 475 32.24 -4.34 -25.24
CA GLU A 475 33.03 -5.39 -25.88
C GLU A 475 33.74 -6.34 -24.90
N HIS A 476 34.19 -5.84 -23.74
CA HIS A 476 34.91 -6.65 -22.75
C HIS A 476 34.06 -7.77 -22.14
N LEU A 477 32.73 -7.71 -22.29
CA LEU A 477 31.85 -8.78 -21.82
C LEU A 477 32.11 -10.11 -22.54
N LEU A 478 32.66 -10.09 -23.76
CA LEU A 478 32.98 -11.31 -24.48
C LEU A 478 34.00 -12.17 -23.71
N ASP A 479 35.03 -11.53 -23.15
CA ASP A 479 36.07 -12.19 -22.39
C ASP A 479 35.64 -12.42 -20.94
N GLN A 480 34.97 -11.44 -20.32
CA GLN A 480 34.49 -11.53 -18.94
C GLN A 480 33.46 -12.65 -18.72
N LEU A 481 32.57 -12.87 -19.69
CA LEU A 481 31.51 -13.89 -19.62
C LEU A 481 31.88 -15.19 -20.35
N ALA A 482 33.14 -15.36 -20.74
CA ALA A 482 33.59 -16.57 -21.41
C ALA A 482 33.42 -17.81 -20.49
N PRO A 483 32.96 -18.96 -21.02
CA PRO A 483 32.86 -20.19 -20.25
C PRO A 483 34.21 -20.58 -19.62
N VAL A 484 34.19 -20.99 -18.36
CA VAL A 484 35.38 -21.45 -17.63
C VAL A 484 35.28 -22.96 -17.43
N GLY A 485 36.29 -23.69 -17.90
CA GLY A 485 36.29 -25.17 -17.82
C GLY A 485 35.16 -25.83 -18.62
N GLY A 486 34.63 -25.16 -19.65
CA GLY A 486 33.49 -25.63 -20.44
C GLY A 486 32.12 -25.41 -19.80
N LEU A 487 32.07 -24.85 -18.59
CA LEU A 487 30.82 -24.48 -17.92
C LEU A 487 30.50 -23.00 -18.13
N PRO A 488 29.21 -22.65 -18.32
CA PRO A 488 28.79 -21.28 -18.50
C PRO A 488 28.93 -20.48 -17.20
N GLN A 489 29.27 -19.20 -17.35
CA GLN A 489 29.32 -18.27 -16.22
C GLN A 489 27.92 -18.05 -15.65
N ARG A 490 27.83 -17.84 -14.34
CA ARG A 490 26.59 -17.52 -13.64
C ARG A 490 26.49 -16.00 -13.47
N LEU A 491 25.42 -15.42 -13.98
CA LEU A 491 25.16 -14.00 -13.96
C LEU A 491 23.92 -13.73 -13.10
N GLN A 492 24.09 -12.96 -12.04
CA GLN A 492 23.00 -12.40 -11.26
C GLN A 492 22.60 -11.05 -11.85
N VAL A 493 21.31 -10.87 -12.17
CA VAL A 493 20.75 -9.62 -12.67
C VAL A 493 19.65 -9.16 -11.73
N GLY A 494 19.70 -7.90 -11.30
CA GLY A 494 18.72 -7.29 -10.41
C GLY A 494 18.00 -6.13 -11.07
N ILE A 495 16.66 -6.14 -11.06
CA ILE A 495 15.80 -5.04 -11.50
C ILE A 495 15.00 -4.58 -10.29
N ASP A 496 15.23 -3.36 -9.81
CA ASP A 496 14.51 -2.75 -8.67
C ASP A 496 14.49 -3.63 -7.41
N GLY A 497 15.61 -4.31 -7.14
CA GLY A 497 15.77 -5.23 -6.02
C GLY A 497 15.30 -6.67 -6.27
N MET A 498 14.57 -6.94 -7.37
CA MET A 498 14.23 -8.30 -7.78
C MET A 498 15.39 -8.95 -8.53
N GLN A 499 15.93 -10.01 -7.93
CA GLN A 499 17.10 -10.71 -8.44
C GLN A 499 16.72 -11.92 -9.30
N PHE A 500 17.54 -12.17 -10.31
CA PHE A 500 17.47 -13.32 -11.20
C PHE A 500 18.87 -13.91 -11.38
N VAL A 501 18.98 -15.22 -11.49
CA VAL A 501 20.26 -15.91 -11.73
C VAL A 501 20.17 -16.71 -13.03
N PHE A 502 21.08 -16.41 -13.95
CA PHE A 502 21.16 -17.02 -15.27
C PHE A 502 22.52 -17.70 -15.46
N ALA A 503 22.52 -18.79 -16.22
CA ALA A 503 23.71 -19.32 -16.85
C ALA A 503 23.84 -18.69 -18.25
N VAL A 504 24.99 -18.08 -18.55
CA VAL A 504 25.25 -17.43 -19.84
C VAL A 504 25.48 -18.49 -20.91
N THR A 505 24.56 -18.62 -21.86
CA THR A 505 24.59 -19.67 -22.90
C THR A 505 25.33 -19.25 -24.15
N SER A 506 25.24 -17.98 -24.53
CA SER A 506 25.96 -17.46 -25.69
C SER A 506 26.33 -16.00 -25.51
N THR A 507 27.49 -15.65 -26.07
CA THR A 507 27.94 -14.26 -26.20
C THR A 507 28.31 -14.02 -27.66
N ALA A 508 27.70 -13.00 -28.27
CA ALA A 508 27.88 -12.69 -29.68
C ALA A 508 28.31 -11.24 -29.85
N ARG A 509 29.51 -11.03 -30.39
CA ARG A 509 30.01 -9.68 -30.70
C ARG A 509 29.45 -9.20 -32.04
N SER A 510 28.91 -7.98 -32.06
CA SER A 510 28.56 -7.26 -33.29
C SER A 510 29.33 -5.94 -33.39
N ARG A 511 29.82 -5.63 -34.60
CA ARG A 511 30.59 -4.43 -34.91
C ARG A 511 30.03 -3.73 -36.14
N SER A 512 29.81 -2.42 -36.05
CA SER A 512 29.57 -1.53 -37.18
C SER A 512 30.42 -0.27 -37.02
N PHE A 513 30.47 0.58 -38.03
CA PHE A 513 31.12 1.89 -37.89
C PHE A 513 30.55 2.62 -36.67
N ASP A 514 31.43 3.07 -35.77
CA ASP A 514 31.12 3.76 -34.50
C ASP A 514 30.31 2.97 -33.44
N ARG A 515 30.03 1.66 -33.64
CA ARG A 515 29.32 0.85 -32.64
C ARG A 515 29.96 -0.52 -32.42
N ARG A 516 30.23 -0.83 -31.16
CA ARG A 516 30.75 -2.12 -30.71
C ARG A 516 29.91 -2.59 -29.53
N ARG A 517 29.23 -3.73 -29.67
CA ARG A 517 28.40 -4.31 -28.60
C ARG A 517 28.51 -5.82 -28.58
N VAL A 518 28.33 -6.39 -27.40
CA VAL A 518 28.19 -7.84 -27.18
C VAL A 518 26.75 -8.11 -26.76
N ALA A 519 26.08 -8.98 -27.50
CA ALA A 519 24.82 -9.57 -27.09
C ALA A 519 25.11 -10.75 -26.18
N VAL A 520 24.42 -10.79 -25.04
CA VAL A 520 24.53 -11.84 -24.02
C VAL A 520 23.19 -12.55 -23.96
N GLN A 521 23.20 -13.87 -24.12
CA GLN A 521 22.05 -14.72 -23.90
C GLN A 521 22.28 -15.59 -22.68
N GLY A 522 21.22 -15.80 -21.90
CA GLY A 522 21.26 -16.70 -20.76
C GLY A 522 19.91 -17.35 -20.52
N ILE A 523 19.93 -18.42 -19.75
CA ILE A 523 18.73 -19.13 -19.29
C ILE A 523 18.93 -19.50 -17.82
N SER A 524 17.85 -19.84 -17.11
CA SER A 524 17.95 -20.26 -15.70
C SER A 524 18.98 -21.37 -15.50
N VAL A 525 19.65 -21.36 -14.35
CA VAL A 525 20.72 -22.32 -14.00
C VAL A 525 20.24 -23.77 -13.99
N THR A 526 18.94 -24.00 -13.77
CA THR A 526 18.28 -25.31 -13.90
C THR A 526 18.46 -25.96 -15.29
N ALA A 527 18.77 -25.18 -16.33
CA ALA A 527 19.11 -25.72 -17.64
C ALA A 527 20.39 -26.56 -17.66
N MET A 528 21.25 -26.44 -16.63
CA MET A 528 22.43 -27.30 -16.46
C MET A 528 22.05 -28.78 -16.22
N LEU A 529 20.79 -29.07 -15.87
CA LEU A 529 20.26 -30.43 -15.77
C LEU A 529 19.97 -31.07 -17.13
N GLY A 530 20.12 -30.31 -18.22
CA GLY A 530 19.86 -30.73 -19.59
C GLY A 530 21.13 -30.88 -20.43
N ASN A 531 20.92 -31.17 -21.71
CA ASN A 531 22.00 -31.22 -22.70
C ASN A 531 22.53 -29.79 -22.99
N PRO A 532 23.84 -29.57 -23.15
CA PRO A 532 24.95 -30.55 -23.18
C PRO A 532 25.62 -30.83 -21.82
N TYR A 533 25.14 -30.24 -20.74
CA TYR A 533 25.84 -30.23 -19.45
C TYR A 533 25.69 -31.53 -18.66
N MET A 534 24.56 -32.23 -18.83
CA MET A 534 24.35 -33.56 -18.27
C MET A 534 24.11 -34.63 -19.34
N PRO A 535 24.69 -35.83 -19.18
CA PRO A 535 24.46 -36.93 -20.09
C PRO A 535 23.03 -37.48 -19.93
N LYS A 536 22.53 -38.14 -20.98
CA LYS A 536 21.27 -38.88 -20.91
C LYS A 536 21.43 -40.13 -20.03
N GLN A 537 20.43 -40.42 -19.22
CA GLN A 537 20.36 -41.59 -18.35
C GLN A 537 19.02 -42.32 -18.55
N SER A 538 18.89 -43.51 -17.97
CA SER A 538 17.66 -44.31 -18.00
C SER A 538 16.97 -44.24 -16.63
N TRP A 539 15.68 -43.90 -16.65
CA TRP A 539 14.84 -43.72 -15.47
C TRP A 539 13.70 -44.72 -15.51
N LEU A 540 13.57 -45.55 -14.47
CA LEU A 540 12.64 -46.67 -14.42
C LEU A 540 11.96 -46.72 -13.05
N SER A 541 10.67 -47.10 -13.00
CA SER A 541 10.02 -47.47 -11.73
C SER A 541 10.13 -48.98 -11.50
N THR A 542 10.88 -49.40 -10.48
CA THR A 542 11.00 -50.83 -10.09
C THR A 542 10.10 -51.22 -8.93
N SER A 543 9.55 -50.24 -8.22
CA SER A 543 8.57 -50.39 -7.14
C SER A 543 7.50 -49.31 -7.27
N VAL A 544 6.40 -49.46 -6.54
CA VAL A 544 5.38 -48.41 -6.43
C VAL A 544 6.02 -47.18 -5.78
N ALA A 545 5.86 -46.02 -6.40
CA ALA A 545 6.33 -44.73 -5.91
C ALA A 545 5.36 -43.63 -6.36
N THR A 546 5.42 -42.45 -5.75
CA THR A 546 4.66 -41.30 -6.27
C THR A 546 5.38 -40.61 -7.42
N ALA A 547 4.65 -39.87 -8.26
CA ALA A 547 5.25 -39.10 -9.35
C ALA A 547 6.26 -38.08 -8.82
N GLN A 548 5.97 -37.44 -7.69
CA GLN A 548 6.93 -36.57 -7.01
C GLN A 548 8.20 -37.32 -6.60
N GLN A 549 8.08 -38.52 -5.99
CA GLN A 549 9.23 -39.31 -5.56
C GLN A 549 10.12 -39.71 -6.75
N LEU A 550 9.52 -40.09 -7.87
CA LEU A 550 10.25 -40.39 -9.11
C LEU A 550 10.92 -39.14 -9.69
N ALA A 551 10.29 -37.97 -9.62
CA ALA A 551 10.90 -36.72 -10.07
C ALA A 551 12.09 -36.33 -9.17
N VAL A 552 11.95 -36.45 -7.84
CA VAL A 552 13.02 -36.18 -6.89
C VAL A 552 14.21 -37.13 -7.10
N SER A 553 13.97 -38.42 -7.37
CA SER A 553 15.06 -39.37 -7.63
C SER A 553 15.83 -39.04 -8.92
N THR A 554 15.18 -38.42 -9.91
CA THR A 554 15.90 -37.98 -11.12
C THR A 554 16.83 -36.80 -10.87
N LEU A 555 16.56 -36.00 -9.83
CA LEU A 555 17.34 -34.84 -9.43
C LEU A 555 18.38 -35.17 -8.34
N GLU A 556 18.47 -36.44 -7.93
CA GLU A 556 19.42 -36.86 -6.91
C GLU A 556 20.87 -36.52 -7.32
N PHE A 557 21.65 -36.01 -6.37
CA PHE A 557 23.03 -35.53 -6.56
C PHE A 557 23.23 -34.36 -7.54
N SER A 558 22.16 -33.82 -8.13
CA SER A 558 22.26 -32.67 -9.04
C SER A 558 22.44 -31.33 -8.32
N GLY A 559 22.09 -31.26 -7.03
CA GLY A 559 22.06 -30.04 -6.24
C GLY A 559 20.81 -29.17 -6.45
N VAL A 560 19.94 -29.53 -7.41
CA VAL A 560 18.71 -28.79 -7.72
C VAL A 560 17.52 -29.31 -6.91
N GLY A 561 16.81 -28.41 -6.24
CA GLY A 561 15.60 -28.73 -5.51
C GLY A 561 14.36 -28.89 -6.41
N LEU A 562 13.31 -29.54 -5.89
CA LEU A 562 12.00 -29.64 -6.53
C LEU A 562 10.92 -29.10 -5.60
N ASP A 563 10.18 -28.11 -6.05
CA ASP A 563 8.93 -27.65 -5.44
C ASP A 563 7.75 -28.26 -6.21
N TRP A 564 6.92 -29.03 -5.51
CA TRP A 564 5.82 -29.78 -6.11
C TRP A 564 4.48 -29.20 -5.65
N GLN A 565 3.84 -28.41 -6.52
CA GLN A 565 2.64 -27.62 -6.20
C GLN A 565 1.36 -28.19 -6.82
N ILE A 566 1.40 -29.42 -7.34
CA ILE A 566 0.25 -30.12 -7.91
C ILE A 566 -0.12 -31.33 -7.04
N PRO A 567 -1.38 -31.79 -7.09
CA PRO A 567 -1.74 -33.10 -6.52
C PRO A 567 -0.79 -34.20 -7.02
N ASP A 568 -0.23 -34.96 -6.09
CA ASP A 568 0.64 -36.09 -6.42
C ASP A 568 -0.18 -37.36 -6.67
N TRP A 569 0.39 -38.32 -7.40
CA TRP A 569 -0.28 -39.57 -7.71
C TRP A 569 0.67 -40.77 -7.66
N GLN A 570 0.11 -41.96 -7.41
CA GLN A 570 0.88 -43.19 -7.37
C GLN A 570 1.16 -43.73 -8.77
N VAL A 571 2.42 -44.08 -9.03
CA VAL A 571 2.93 -44.72 -10.24
C VAL A 571 3.37 -46.15 -9.88
N PRO A 572 2.74 -47.19 -10.47
CA PRO A 572 3.14 -48.58 -10.24
C PRO A 572 4.53 -48.91 -10.79
N ALA A 573 5.07 -50.04 -10.33
CA ALA A 573 6.30 -50.60 -10.90
C ALA A 573 6.09 -50.91 -12.40
N GLY A 574 7.05 -50.51 -13.23
CA GLY A 574 7.04 -50.72 -14.68
C GLY A 574 6.20 -49.72 -15.48
N ALA A 575 5.42 -48.84 -14.83
CA ALA A 575 4.63 -47.82 -15.52
C ALA A 575 5.48 -46.63 -16.00
N TRP A 576 6.60 -46.34 -15.34
CA TRP A 576 7.54 -45.29 -15.74
C TRP A 576 8.81 -45.89 -16.36
N SER A 577 9.09 -45.52 -17.60
CA SER A 577 10.33 -45.83 -18.30
C SER A 577 10.68 -44.69 -19.25
N PHE A 578 11.79 -44.00 -19.00
CA PHE A 578 12.20 -42.85 -19.79
C PHE A 578 13.72 -42.82 -19.98
N GLN A 579 14.18 -42.42 -21.17
CA GLN A 579 15.60 -42.24 -21.46
C GLN A 579 15.86 -40.77 -21.85
N GLY A 580 16.62 -40.06 -21.03
CA GLY A 580 16.88 -38.64 -21.23
C GLY A 580 17.69 -38.03 -20.10
N THR A 581 17.92 -36.73 -20.19
CA THR A 581 18.56 -35.96 -19.10
C THR A 581 17.64 -35.84 -17.88
N PRO A 582 18.15 -35.57 -16.67
CA PRO A 582 17.34 -35.30 -15.48
C PRO A 582 16.22 -34.27 -15.73
N LEU A 583 16.55 -33.16 -16.40
CA LEU A 583 15.56 -32.14 -16.75
C LEU A 583 14.42 -32.70 -17.61
N GLN A 584 14.77 -33.47 -18.64
CA GLN A 584 13.79 -34.07 -19.55
C GLN A 584 12.89 -35.08 -18.83
N ALA A 585 13.41 -35.80 -17.84
CA ALA A 585 12.62 -36.74 -17.04
C ALA A 585 11.54 -36.01 -16.24
N VAL A 586 11.90 -34.92 -15.54
CA VAL A 586 10.93 -34.07 -14.80
C VAL A 586 9.92 -33.44 -15.74
N LEU A 587 10.35 -32.88 -16.89
CA LEU A 587 9.46 -32.30 -17.89
C LEU A 587 8.45 -33.32 -18.41
N ARG A 588 8.89 -34.54 -18.75
CA ARG A 588 8.01 -35.60 -19.24
C ARG A 588 6.99 -36.06 -18.19
N MET A 589 7.37 -36.11 -16.90
CA MET A 589 6.43 -36.41 -15.82
C MET A 589 5.37 -35.32 -15.68
N ALA A 590 5.76 -34.04 -15.66
CA ALA A 590 4.82 -32.92 -15.59
C ALA A 590 3.90 -32.86 -16.83
N GLU A 591 4.45 -33.15 -18.02
CA GLU A 591 3.70 -33.19 -19.28
C GLU A 591 2.57 -34.21 -19.26
N SER A 592 2.72 -35.34 -18.55
CA SER A 592 1.69 -36.38 -18.49
C SER A 592 0.33 -35.86 -18.01
N VAL A 593 0.35 -34.98 -17.01
CA VAL A 593 -0.85 -34.32 -16.47
C VAL A 593 -1.10 -32.93 -17.05
N ASN A 594 -0.23 -32.46 -17.97
CA ASN A 594 -0.23 -31.11 -18.53
C ASN A 594 0.08 -30.00 -17.48
N ALA A 595 0.92 -30.32 -16.50
CA ALA A 595 1.42 -29.33 -15.54
C ALA A 595 2.51 -28.45 -16.16
N VAL A 596 2.73 -27.27 -15.59
CA VAL A 596 3.76 -26.32 -16.03
C VAL A 596 4.99 -26.48 -15.15
N VAL A 597 6.16 -26.64 -15.74
CA VAL A 597 7.44 -26.61 -15.02
C VAL A 597 8.01 -25.22 -15.12
N ARG A 598 8.56 -24.69 -14.03
CA ARG A 598 9.17 -23.35 -13.97
C ARG A 598 10.48 -23.43 -13.21
N SER A 599 11.38 -22.51 -13.50
CA SER A 599 12.60 -22.34 -12.73
C SER A 599 12.41 -21.21 -11.74
N HIS A 600 12.85 -21.42 -10.50
CA HIS A 600 12.88 -20.34 -9.53
C HIS A 600 13.80 -19.21 -10.04
N ARG A 601 13.48 -17.95 -9.70
CA ARG A 601 14.21 -16.78 -10.22
C ARG A 601 15.68 -16.77 -9.80
N THR A 602 15.97 -17.15 -8.55
CA THR A 602 17.33 -17.11 -7.95
C THR A 602 17.87 -18.46 -7.51
N ALA A 603 17.10 -19.20 -6.68
CA ALA A 603 17.46 -20.53 -6.20
C ALA A 603 17.57 -21.56 -7.35
N GLU A 604 18.47 -22.53 -7.17
CA GLU A 604 18.57 -23.71 -8.03
C GLU A 604 17.43 -24.69 -7.71
N GLN A 605 16.22 -24.34 -8.16
CA GLN A 605 15.01 -25.10 -7.89
C GLN A 605 14.07 -25.12 -9.11
N LEU A 606 13.55 -26.30 -9.43
CA LEU A 606 12.43 -26.49 -10.35
C LEU A 606 11.12 -26.47 -9.58
N ILE A 607 10.10 -25.83 -10.15
CA ILE A 607 8.76 -25.71 -9.59
C ILE A 607 7.79 -26.38 -10.56
N VAL A 608 7.10 -27.43 -10.13
CA VAL A 608 6.03 -28.06 -10.90
C VAL A 608 4.71 -27.48 -10.41
N ALA A 609 4.10 -26.62 -11.23
CA ALA A 609 2.93 -25.83 -10.89
C ALA A 609 1.71 -26.24 -11.74
N PRO A 610 0.49 -26.04 -11.23
CA PRO A 610 -0.72 -26.29 -12.00
C PRO A 610 -0.83 -25.34 -13.19
N ARG A 611 -1.24 -25.84 -14.36
CA ARG A 611 -1.45 -25.00 -15.56
C ARG A 611 -2.62 -24.04 -15.38
N TYR A 612 -3.65 -24.48 -14.66
CA TYR A 612 -4.74 -23.65 -14.17
C TYR A 612 -4.85 -23.85 -12.65
N PRO A 613 -4.27 -22.96 -11.82
CA PRO A 613 -4.44 -23.01 -10.37
C PRO A 613 -5.91 -22.92 -9.95
N VAL A 614 -6.66 -22.08 -10.67
CA VAL A 614 -8.12 -21.99 -10.60
C VAL A 614 -8.69 -22.16 -12.01
N LEU A 615 -9.78 -22.91 -12.13
CA LEU A 615 -10.40 -23.21 -13.42
C LEU A 615 -11.12 -21.96 -13.99
N PRO A 616 -11.15 -21.76 -15.31
CA PRO A 616 -11.65 -20.51 -15.90
C PRO A 616 -13.10 -20.15 -15.56
N TRP A 617 -13.96 -21.15 -15.34
CA TRP A 617 -15.35 -20.94 -14.93
C TRP A 617 -15.51 -20.60 -13.44
N GLU A 618 -14.45 -20.70 -12.65
CA GLU A 618 -14.41 -20.31 -11.24
C GLU A 618 -13.72 -18.97 -11.02
N TRP A 619 -13.04 -18.41 -12.04
CA TRP A 619 -12.30 -17.15 -11.94
C TRP A 619 -13.15 -16.01 -11.41
N GLY A 620 -14.45 -15.94 -11.75
CA GLY A 620 -15.34 -14.87 -11.27
C GLY A 620 -15.58 -14.85 -9.75
N ALA A 621 -15.42 -15.99 -9.07
CA ALA A 621 -15.59 -16.10 -7.61
C ALA A 621 -14.27 -16.30 -6.86
N ALA A 622 -13.17 -16.56 -7.57
CA ALA A 622 -11.86 -16.78 -7.00
C ALA A 622 -11.27 -15.54 -6.32
N VAL A 623 -10.25 -15.71 -5.51
CA VAL A 623 -9.48 -14.57 -4.97
C VAL A 623 -8.38 -14.26 -5.98
N PRO A 624 -8.28 -13.03 -6.52
CA PRO A 624 -7.20 -12.71 -7.44
C PRO A 624 -5.87 -12.60 -6.70
N ASP A 625 -4.78 -13.04 -7.33
CA ASP A 625 -3.43 -12.86 -6.78
C ASP A 625 -3.00 -11.39 -6.87
N VAL A 626 -3.37 -10.73 -7.97
CA VAL A 626 -3.05 -9.32 -8.21
C VAL A 626 -4.31 -8.57 -8.62
N GLN A 627 -4.61 -7.50 -7.90
CA GLN A 627 -5.66 -6.55 -8.28
C GLN A 627 -5.04 -5.23 -8.72
N MET A 628 -5.44 -4.72 -9.89
CA MET A 628 -4.95 -3.45 -10.42
C MET A 628 -6.00 -2.67 -11.21
N PRO A 629 -5.91 -1.34 -11.26
CA PRO A 629 -6.76 -0.51 -12.13
C PRO A 629 -6.22 -0.51 -13.56
N ALA A 630 -7.11 -0.36 -14.56
CA ALA A 630 -6.71 -0.16 -15.95
C ALA A 630 -5.80 1.07 -16.15
N ALA A 631 -5.87 2.07 -15.25
CA ALA A 631 -5.04 3.27 -15.29
C ALA A 631 -3.51 3.01 -15.20
N VAL A 632 -3.07 1.83 -14.76
CA VAL A 632 -1.63 1.46 -14.75
C VAL A 632 -1.15 0.95 -16.12
N ILE A 633 -2.07 0.55 -16.98
CA ILE A 633 -1.80 0.00 -18.30
C ILE A 633 -1.40 1.15 -19.24
N VAL A 634 -0.30 0.96 -19.96
CA VAL A 634 0.20 1.97 -20.92
C VAL A 634 -0.23 1.65 -22.34
N THR A 635 -0.16 0.38 -22.73
CA THR A 635 -0.70 -0.11 -23.98
C THR A 635 -1.22 -1.51 -23.77
N ASP A 636 -2.29 -1.87 -24.45
CA ASP A 636 -2.79 -3.22 -24.49
C ASP A 636 -3.30 -3.62 -25.87
N GLU A 637 -3.34 -4.93 -26.10
CA GLU A 637 -3.88 -5.55 -27.31
C GLU A 637 -4.73 -6.75 -26.89
N LEU A 638 -5.98 -6.78 -27.34
CA LEU A 638 -6.90 -7.87 -27.10
C LEU A 638 -7.14 -8.66 -28.39
N ARG A 639 -6.69 -9.91 -28.42
CA ARG A 639 -6.79 -10.80 -29.58
C ARG A 639 -7.73 -11.97 -29.29
N PRO A 640 -8.81 -12.15 -30.07
CA PRO A 640 -9.63 -13.35 -29.98
C PRO A 640 -8.85 -14.62 -30.33
N ASP A 641 -9.03 -15.67 -29.54
CA ASP A 641 -8.48 -17.01 -29.72
C ASP A 641 -9.64 -18.03 -29.65
N PRO A 642 -10.38 -18.21 -30.77
CA PRO A 642 -11.56 -19.08 -30.79
C PRO A 642 -11.14 -20.54 -30.65
N ARG A 643 -11.69 -21.22 -29.64
CA ARG A 643 -11.46 -22.65 -29.39
C ARG A 643 -12.80 -23.35 -29.22
N ALA A 644 -12.88 -24.59 -29.70
CA ALA A 644 -14.07 -25.41 -29.53
C ALA A 644 -14.39 -25.58 -28.03
N GLU A 645 -15.67 -25.47 -27.67
CA GLU A 645 -16.12 -25.64 -26.29
C GLU A 645 -16.36 -27.12 -26.00
N TYR A 646 -15.79 -27.62 -24.89
CA TYR A 646 -16.01 -28.98 -24.42
C TYR A 646 -16.44 -28.95 -22.95
N ASN A 647 -17.23 -29.96 -22.55
CA ASN A 647 -17.69 -30.12 -21.17
C ASN A 647 -17.46 -31.53 -20.60
N ALA A 648 -16.92 -32.45 -21.41
CA ALA A 648 -16.51 -33.78 -21.00
C ALA A 648 -15.26 -34.22 -21.80
N VAL A 649 -14.42 -35.08 -21.20
CA VAL A 649 -13.27 -35.70 -21.87
C VAL A 649 -12.97 -37.07 -21.26
N TYR A 650 -12.55 -38.02 -22.10
CA TYR A 650 -11.96 -39.29 -21.65
C TYR A 650 -10.44 -39.15 -21.58
N VAL A 651 -9.86 -39.56 -20.45
CA VAL A 651 -8.42 -39.61 -20.22
C VAL A 651 -8.04 -41.05 -19.91
N ALA A 652 -7.22 -41.66 -20.76
CA ALA A 652 -6.81 -43.05 -20.66
C ALA A 652 -5.34 -43.19 -20.25
N GLY A 653 -5.08 -44.09 -19.32
CA GLY A 653 -3.74 -44.52 -18.93
C GLY A 653 -3.14 -45.58 -19.85
N GLY A 654 -1.88 -45.90 -19.58
CA GLY A 654 -1.13 -46.93 -20.30
C GLY A 654 -1.56 -48.36 -19.93
N SER A 655 -0.93 -49.33 -20.57
CA SER A 655 -1.19 -50.75 -20.34
C SER A 655 -0.77 -51.26 -18.95
N VAL A 656 0.13 -50.55 -18.26
CA VAL A 656 0.63 -50.90 -16.92
C VAL A 656 0.01 -49.98 -15.88
N GLY A 657 -1.01 -50.47 -15.17
CA GLY A 657 -1.65 -49.74 -14.07
C GLY A 657 -2.38 -48.47 -14.49
N GLY A 658 -2.65 -48.28 -15.78
CA GLY A 658 -3.39 -47.13 -16.30
C GLY A 658 -4.87 -47.17 -15.92
N VAL A 659 -5.46 -45.99 -15.74
CA VAL A 659 -6.89 -45.82 -15.46
C VAL A 659 -7.62 -45.16 -16.63
N LEU A 660 -8.91 -45.45 -16.80
CA LEU A 660 -9.77 -44.71 -17.72
C LEU A 660 -10.65 -43.74 -16.91
N GLY A 661 -10.34 -42.45 -16.98
CA GLY A 661 -11.10 -41.38 -16.34
C GLY A 661 -12.08 -40.72 -17.31
N HIS A 662 -13.35 -40.63 -16.92
CA HIS A 662 -14.32 -39.76 -17.58
C HIS A 662 -14.44 -38.45 -16.78
N VAL A 663 -13.79 -37.40 -17.25
CA VAL A 663 -13.73 -36.10 -16.57
C VAL A 663 -14.81 -35.19 -17.17
N VAL A 664 -15.66 -34.65 -16.31
CA VAL A 664 -16.83 -33.84 -16.71
C VAL A 664 -16.88 -32.55 -15.92
N ARG A 665 -17.26 -31.46 -16.58
CA ARG A 665 -17.52 -30.18 -15.90
C ARG A 665 -18.78 -30.31 -15.04
N SER A 666 -18.69 -29.96 -13.76
CA SER A 666 -19.82 -29.96 -12.85
C SER A 666 -20.93 -29.03 -13.36
N LEU A 667 -22.19 -29.42 -13.14
CA LEU A 667 -23.37 -28.64 -13.54
C LEU A 667 -23.46 -28.36 -15.07
N SER A 668 -22.84 -29.21 -15.90
CA SER A 668 -22.94 -29.14 -17.37
C SER A 668 -23.73 -30.32 -17.95
N ALA A 669 -24.18 -30.20 -19.21
CA ALA A 669 -24.94 -31.22 -19.94
C ALA A 669 -24.11 -32.45 -20.38
N ARG A 670 -22.77 -32.36 -20.35
CA ARG A 670 -21.82 -33.47 -20.67
C ARG A 670 -21.94 -34.01 -22.11
N ASP A 671 -22.46 -33.20 -23.02
CA ASP A 671 -22.77 -33.52 -24.41
C ASP A 671 -21.66 -33.12 -25.41
N LYS A 672 -20.75 -32.23 -25.02
CA LYS A 672 -19.64 -31.74 -25.85
C LYS A 672 -18.34 -32.44 -25.43
N LEU A 673 -18.08 -33.58 -26.05
CA LEU A 673 -16.92 -34.41 -25.76
C LEU A 673 -15.66 -33.90 -26.49
N ALA A 674 -14.59 -33.65 -25.74
CA ALA A 674 -13.27 -33.37 -26.28
C ALA A 674 -12.61 -34.66 -26.82
N PRO A 675 -11.63 -34.57 -27.75
CA PRO A 675 -10.83 -35.71 -28.15
C PRO A 675 -10.24 -36.46 -26.96
N GLN A 676 -10.28 -37.79 -27.00
CA GLN A 676 -9.71 -38.62 -25.94
C GLN A 676 -8.21 -38.36 -25.82
N ILE A 677 -7.74 -38.23 -24.59
CA ILE A 677 -6.32 -38.05 -24.25
C ILE A 677 -5.79 -39.38 -23.72
N GLN A 678 -4.58 -39.76 -24.13
CA GLN A 678 -3.90 -40.94 -23.62
C GLN A 678 -2.47 -40.59 -23.20
N ASP A 679 -2.06 -41.03 -22.00
CA ASP A 679 -0.68 -40.98 -21.54
C ASP A 679 -0.42 -42.13 -20.55
N ASP A 680 0.71 -42.81 -20.70
CA ASP A 680 1.05 -43.99 -19.90
C ASP A 680 1.12 -43.72 -18.39
N LEU A 681 1.46 -42.49 -18.00
CA LEU A 681 1.56 -42.08 -16.60
C LEU A 681 0.22 -41.73 -15.93
N ILE A 682 -0.91 -41.83 -16.64
CA ILE A 682 -2.24 -41.69 -16.05
C ILE A 682 -2.63 -43.00 -15.35
N THR A 683 -2.03 -43.23 -14.18
CA THR A 683 -2.17 -44.45 -13.38
C THR A 683 -3.13 -44.31 -12.20
N ASN A 684 -3.64 -43.09 -11.97
CA ASN A 684 -4.52 -42.78 -10.85
C ASN A 684 -5.60 -41.78 -11.27
N ALA A 685 -6.74 -41.79 -10.56
CA ALA A 685 -7.83 -40.85 -10.76
C ALA A 685 -7.42 -39.38 -10.60
N ASP A 686 -6.48 -39.06 -9.72
CA ASP A 686 -6.01 -37.68 -9.52
C ASP A 686 -5.24 -37.17 -10.75
N ALA A 687 -4.38 -38.00 -11.36
CA ALA A 687 -3.71 -37.68 -12.62
C ALA A 687 -4.70 -37.49 -13.77
N ALA A 688 -5.67 -38.40 -13.91
CA ALA A 688 -6.72 -38.30 -14.92
C ALA A 688 -7.55 -37.02 -14.74
N ARG A 689 -7.90 -36.68 -13.49
CA ARG A 689 -8.67 -35.47 -13.15
C ARG A 689 -7.92 -34.20 -13.52
N MET A 690 -6.64 -34.07 -13.17
CA MET A 690 -5.81 -32.91 -13.54
C MET A 690 -5.70 -32.76 -15.06
N ARG A 691 -5.33 -33.85 -15.76
CA ARG A 691 -5.17 -33.82 -17.21
C ARG A 691 -6.46 -33.42 -17.92
N GLY A 692 -7.59 -33.99 -17.50
CA GLY A 692 -8.89 -33.71 -18.07
C GLY A 692 -9.40 -32.30 -17.72
N SER A 693 -9.26 -31.86 -16.47
CA SER A 693 -9.76 -30.55 -16.03
C SER A 693 -9.04 -29.41 -16.73
N TRP A 694 -7.71 -29.50 -16.90
CA TRP A 694 -6.94 -28.48 -17.61
C TRP A 694 -7.15 -28.51 -19.13
N ALA A 695 -7.44 -29.68 -19.71
CA ALA A 695 -7.86 -29.76 -21.12
C ALA A 695 -9.22 -29.07 -21.35
N LEU A 696 -10.19 -29.29 -20.45
CA LEU A 696 -11.48 -28.61 -20.49
C LEU A 696 -11.33 -27.11 -20.21
N ALA A 697 -10.46 -26.72 -19.27
CA ALA A 697 -10.15 -25.32 -18.96
C ALA A 697 -9.60 -24.57 -20.17
N ALA A 698 -8.69 -25.19 -20.94
CA ALA A 698 -8.12 -24.60 -22.14
C ALA A 698 -9.13 -24.47 -23.31
N SER A 699 -10.27 -25.17 -23.24
CA SER A 699 -11.33 -25.16 -24.26
C SER A 699 -12.27 -23.94 -24.13
N GLY A 700 -13.12 -23.76 -25.14
CA GLY A 700 -14.05 -22.64 -25.23
C GLY A 700 -13.38 -21.34 -25.64
N ASN A 701 -14.17 -20.38 -26.12
CA ASN A 701 -13.67 -19.12 -26.66
C ASN A 701 -12.77 -18.39 -25.64
N LYS A 702 -11.52 -18.13 -26.05
CA LYS A 702 -10.54 -17.39 -25.25
C LYS A 702 -10.24 -16.04 -25.89
N LEU A 703 -9.71 -15.15 -25.08
CA LEU A 703 -9.07 -13.92 -25.53
C LEU A 703 -7.65 -13.90 -24.97
N GLN A 704 -6.68 -13.57 -25.80
CA GLN A 704 -5.32 -13.26 -25.36
C GLN A 704 -5.17 -11.75 -25.25
N HIS A 705 -4.87 -11.27 -24.04
CA HIS A 705 -4.73 -9.86 -23.75
C HIS A 705 -3.25 -9.58 -23.44
N SER A 706 -2.56 -8.91 -24.35
CA SER A 706 -1.19 -8.45 -24.12
C SER A 706 -1.23 -7.07 -23.47
N ILE A 707 -0.62 -6.90 -22.31
CA ILE A 707 -0.69 -5.69 -21.50
C ILE A 707 0.73 -5.22 -21.21
N SER A 708 1.04 -3.96 -21.54
CA SER A 708 2.31 -3.30 -21.20
C SER A 708 2.10 -2.31 -20.08
N MET A 709 2.87 -2.45 -19.01
CA MET A 709 2.78 -1.61 -17.81
C MET A 709 4.17 -1.36 -17.22
N PRO A 710 4.37 -0.32 -16.38
CA PRO A 710 5.62 -0.15 -15.66
C PRO A 710 5.81 -1.23 -14.58
N VAL A 711 7.05 -1.47 -14.15
CA VAL A 711 7.35 -2.42 -13.05
C VAL A 711 7.20 -1.70 -11.71
N LEU A 712 6.12 -1.96 -10.98
CA LEU A 712 5.84 -1.33 -9.69
C LEU A 712 6.38 -2.17 -8.53
N THR A 713 7.38 -1.67 -7.80
CA THR A 713 7.94 -2.35 -6.62
C THR A 713 7.59 -1.64 -5.30
N GLY A 714 7.64 -2.38 -4.20
CA GLY A 714 7.46 -1.86 -2.84
C GLY A 714 6.00 -1.76 -2.38
N GLY A 715 5.78 -1.73 -1.06
CA GLY A 715 4.45 -1.69 -0.46
C GLY A 715 3.60 -2.91 -0.84
N THR A 716 2.41 -2.65 -1.38
CA THR A 716 1.46 -3.67 -1.85
C THR A 716 1.65 -4.05 -3.33
N ASN A 717 2.62 -3.45 -4.02
CA ASN A 717 2.82 -3.68 -5.45
C ASN A 717 3.54 -5.03 -5.71
N PRO A 718 3.16 -5.75 -6.78
CA PRO A 718 3.65 -7.10 -7.04
C PRO A 718 5.08 -7.19 -7.62
N GLY A 719 5.67 -6.06 -8.04
CA GLY A 719 6.91 -6.08 -8.83
C GLY A 719 6.65 -6.63 -10.24
N ILE A 720 7.42 -7.66 -10.59
CA ILE A 720 7.26 -8.41 -11.85
C ILE A 720 6.19 -9.49 -11.64
N LEU A 721 5.13 -9.44 -12.45
CA LEU A 721 4.09 -10.47 -12.45
C LEU A 721 4.66 -11.82 -12.89
N ASN A 722 4.19 -12.90 -12.26
CA ASN A 722 4.56 -14.26 -12.59
C ASN A 722 3.49 -14.95 -13.44
N PRO A 723 3.88 -15.80 -14.40
CA PRO A 723 2.96 -16.77 -14.98
C PRO A 723 2.23 -17.55 -13.88
N GLY A 724 0.98 -17.92 -14.14
CA GLY A 724 0.10 -18.62 -13.19
C GLY A 724 -0.59 -17.73 -12.16
N GLN A 725 -0.30 -16.42 -12.08
CA GLN A 725 -1.06 -15.51 -11.23
C GLN A 725 -2.41 -15.14 -11.87
N LEU A 726 -3.48 -15.16 -11.08
CA LEU A 726 -4.79 -14.66 -11.44
C LEU A 726 -4.84 -13.14 -11.25
N LEU A 727 -5.00 -12.42 -12.35
CA LEU A 727 -5.09 -10.97 -12.41
C LEU A 727 -6.55 -10.53 -12.41
N GLU A 728 -6.87 -9.52 -11.60
CA GLU A 728 -8.11 -8.75 -11.67
C GLU A 728 -7.82 -7.32 -12.10
N VAL A 729 -8.50 -6.86 -13.15
CA VAL A 729 -8.36 -5.51 -13.68
C VAL A 729 -9.69 -4.79 -13.59
N ALA A 730 -9.70 -3.68 -12.84
CA ALA A 730 -10.82 -2.76 -12.79
C ALA A 730 -10.72 -1.78 -13.97
N ASP A 731 -11.58 -1.97 -14.98
CA ASP A 731 -11.65 -1.16 -16.20
C ASP A 731 -12.92 -0.31 -16.24
N THR A 732 -13.01 0.63 -17.18
CA THR A 732 -14.18 1.53 -17.30
C THR A 732 -15.47 0.78 -17.65
N ASP A 733 -15.35 -0.31 -18.39
CA ASP A 733 -16.48 -1.14 -18.84
C ASP A 733 -16.82 -2.27 -17.86
N GLY A 734 -16.11 -2.32 -16.72
CA GLY A 734 -16.29 -3.31 -15.66
C GLY A 734 -15.00 -4.01 -15.27
N THR A 735 -15.09 -4.82 -14.23
CA THR A 735 -13.98 -5.63 -13.75
C THR A 735 -13.91 -6.93 -14.53
N TRP A 736 -12.71 -7.29 -14.99
CA TRP A 736 -12.46 -8.58 -15.61
C TRP A 736 -11.29 -9.30 -14.94
N ARG A 737 -11.28 -10.63 -15.07
CA ARG A 737 -10.20 -11.48 -14.54
C ARG A 737 -9.57 -12.32 -15.65
N GLY A 738 -8.29 -12.60 -15.50
CA GLY A 738 -7.55 -13.43 -16.43
C GLY A 738 -6.28 -14.00 -15.83
N LEU A 739 -5.82 -15.12 -16.38
CA LEU A 739 -4.63 -15.82 -15.89
C LEU A 739 -3.39 -15.36 -16.67
N VAL A 740 -2.34 -14.95 -15.96
CA VAL A 740 -1.06 -14.61 -16.59
C VAL A 740 -0.44 -15.88 -17.18
N ARG A 741 -0.23 -15.89 -18.50
CA ARG A 741 0.40 -17.01 -19.24
C ARG A 741 1.88 -16.78 -19.54
N GLY A 742 2.30 -15.51 -19.57
CA GLY A 742 3.68 -15.14 -19.83
C GLY A 742 3.99 -13.70 -19.46
N VAL A 743 5.26 -13.42 -19.21
CA VAL A 743 5.80 -12.12 -18.85
C VAL A 743 7.12 -11.88 -19.58
N SER A 744 7.33 -10.66 -20.05
CA SER A 744 8.59 -10.17 -20.61
C SER A 744 8.88 -8.80 -20.03
N VAL A 745 9.99 -8.69 -19.30
CA VAL A 745 10.43 -7.45 -18.65
C VAL A 745 11.60 -6.90 -19.44
N THR A 746 11.45 -5.67 -19.94
CA THR A 746 12.51 -4.94 -20.64
C THR A 746 12.96 -3.77 -19.77
N ALA A 747 14.22 -3.81 -19.35
CA ALA A 747 14.90 -2.76 -18.63
C ALA A 747 15.91 -2.06 -19.56
N ALA A 748 15.55 -0.87 -20.01
CA ALA A 748 16.40 0.03 -20.80
C ALA A 748 16.35 1.40 -20.14
N MET A 749 17.33 1.68 -19.28
CA MET A 749 17.28 2.81 -18.36
C MET A 749 17.12 4.16 -19.10
N PRO A 750 16.31 5.09 -18.56
CA PRO A 750 15.63 5.05 -17.26
C PRO A 750 14.25 4.37 -17.27
N ARG A 751 13.90 3.60 -18.31
CA ARG A 751 12.56 2.99 -18.47
C ARG A 751 12.62 1.48 -18.24
N VAL A 752 11.72 0.97 -17.38
CA VAL A 752 11.48 -0.47 -17.24
C VAL A 752 10.00 -0.74 -17.48
N ARG A 753 9.72 -1.69 -18.38
CA ARG A 753 8.37 -2.12 -18.73
C ARG A 753 8.26 -3.62 -18.57
N GLN A 754 7.13 -4.08 -18.08
CA GLN A 754 6.72 -5.47 -18.19
C GLN A 754 5.57 -5.58 -19.18
N GLN A 755 5.71 -6.49 -20.13
CA GLN A 755 4.66 -6.93 -21.02
C GLN A 755 4.17 -8.29 -20.53
N VAL A 756 2.87 -8.40 -20.32
CA VAL A 756 2.22 -9.55 -19.70
C VAL A 756 1.17 -10.07 -20.67
N THR A 757 1.20 -11.36 -20.97
CA THR A 757 0.18 -12.04 -21.78
C THR A 757 -0.79 -12.72 -20.84
N VAL A 758 -2.05 -12.29 -20.90
CA VAL A 758 -3.12 -12.76 -20.01
C VAL A 758 -4.17 -13.50 -20.83
N GLU A 759 -4.52 -14.72 -20.42
CA GLU A 759 -5.65 -15.46 -20.98
C GLU A 759 -6.94 -15.03 -20.26
N ARG A 760 -7.94 -14.63 -21.03
CA ARG A 760 -9.29 -14.29 -20.56
C ARG A 760 -10.30 -15.24 -21.18
N VAL A 761 -11.40 -15.46 -20.48
CA VAL A 761 -12.59 -16.12 -21.05
C VAL A 761 -13.36 -15.07 -21.84
N ALA A 762 -13.73 -15.37 -23.09
CA ALA A 762 -14.65 -14.51 -23.82
C ALA A 762 -16.05 -14.60 -23.19
N ALA A 763 -16.68 -13.45 -22.97
CA ALA A 763 -18.03 -13.37 -22.41
C ALA A 763 -19.10 -13.96 -23.35
#